data_AF-A0A1F7JC68-F1
#
_entry.id   AF-A0A1F7JC68-F1
#
_cell.length_a   1.000
_cell.length_b   1.000
_cell.length_c   1.000
_cell.angle_alpha   90.00
_cell.angle_beta   90.00
_cell.angle_gamma   90.00
#
_symmetry.space_group_name_H-M   'P 1'
#
loop_
_entity.id
_entity.type
_entity.pdbx_description
1 polymer ?
#
loop_
_entity_poly.entity_id
_entity_poly.type
_entity_poly.pdbx_seq_one_letter_code
_entity_poly.pdbx_strand_id
1 'polypeptide(L)'
;MSEPELPPRKFDISPEVFKGQTVQAFETAKAGGLEALKIKFMEIWGQAQIALRKIKDRITRKKSGQDKDALIKPLEGRLDETDSEKHNVLLTKIHVAEALKAYKQNPALIPVDESETGGLILRKLTSAIDNPDTLSDSVTPYLYKLMYRSINESISNPLTILDEEEFKHLRELNTDISQKIIGVVASSAQEKGIAQSEIVAWLSRLVDTPAAVAQPEQLQQANPQELSARAVSEKDIDPRMGVLDDETRSGLTYDWRRIWTRFPEKSDTELLMGLSTPEKLNKYLGMMLDDEMKKRGLNTTDYDALPDPMKDKLGAEISEEFSKRVKIIMGKLFRKVDESSPDEFWEEVSRQGSIWENVDSLSQAILTQIENLRFVKYSQDSYINKINFFIPSPLEEDVLTPAKTKWEHKDGKKGESEIVRRFRTPFYNNHRTEDFSKFFYAVGNSTKDEIGVRKFLHNATALFYQPEPEKGGYYRQLEMYAEHFMPGSSVDMIAQLPDADVVYSASQLEDKLLEADFAKFNWVHQPTLSTLDPELKMTERNQATLDYLKRIYPDLDPESDWRQRRALIMGVGDNHSIGLKAIEHGARADPTMMSEFGTGRDVVSYDKKDHKPFMALNPFSHYGIRYSTDRSTFGNLLFLPVKGKIVESSYGIWDHNQAMKEMKKNMNSFITGRDIELEESKCLVDFTNIGKTGSVFTRGGWRKYHAYEAYMDGKGDRHNIVNSWKNLENIGVEVLDDFVNRIGTYNSEFYKSEGKDQRRQLVDHVFTKYFKDSDKSVDDIFNQLEKSEDLEKTYRTFLFQGMTRAIKQRIPTKFIRYEKNREVKGRQRGYELVRKESGLELEPYHQAVRDLVAAEVYERQAATKQINKAIKNKRDQNGQLSLAAARRLHEDVIEYELTPKKIQEHLSKMKVDQTRINNALNVYKGIDTWADSKYLDKFANTYENRDFPYAIAVEELERTLISHSAAGERAPARAFMDIANIQEKVTDVFADYWEKLNEIAANGKQDFTPLVHDLHVAKSQLEIDIDPHYAEEFVHHMAAVTMSYFKKDTVARNWLTKPFTYNRKNSLAAEFAGTGRGVWEWGVKDCDQFIYTLESLNILPKDPFEAGVPPKYKMEQIKVPIPLTKKQIPTPFKHNVRQPDREWTGKKLRNEFGASQKHIIIETLQYYVPIALVYIMWQYSLKAMEDASGDED
;
A
#
# COMPACT_ATOMS: atom_id res chain seq x y z
N MET A 1 -1.06 64.15 -31.55
CA MET A 1 -0.37 63.21 -30.64
C MET A 1 -0.81 61.83 -31.05
N SER A 2 0.04 61.10 -31.76
CA SER A 2 -0.19 59.68 -32.09
C SER A 2 -0.11 58.86 -30.80
N GLU A 3 -1.09 57.99 -30.60
CA GLU A 3 -1.08 57.01 -29.50
C GLU A 3 0.21 56.17 -29.57
N PRO A 4 0.85 55.89 -28.42
CA PRO A 4 2.05 55.05 -28.41
C PRO A 4 1.66 53.63 -28.85
N GLU A 5 2.31 53.12 -29.90
CA GLU A 5 2.24 51.71 -30.27
C GLU A 5 2.54 50.85 -29.05
N LEU A 6 1.58 50.00 -28.67
CA LEU A 6 1.79 48.98 -27.65
C LEU A 6 2.98 48.12 -28.09
N PRO A 7 4.00 47.94 -27.22
CA PRO A 7 5.15 47.11 -27.56
C PRO A 7 4.66 45.70 -27.90
N PRO A 8 5.23 45.04 -28.92
CA PRO A 8 4.82 43.70 -29.32
C PRO A 8 4.89 42.76 -28.11
N ARG A 9 3.76 42.12 -27.77
CA ARG A 9 3.72 41.03 -26.79
C ARG A 9 4.60 39.90 -27.31
N LYS A 10 5.85 39.83 -26.84
CA LYS A 10 6.68 38.63 -26.99
C LYS A 10 6.03 37.52 -26.17
N PHE A 11 5.55 36.46 -26.81
CA PHE A 11 5.04 35.27 -26.13
C PHE A 11 6.20 34.55 -25.42
N ASP A 12 6.06 34.24 -24.13
CA ASP A 12 7.02 33.39 -23.42
C ASP A 12 6.90 31.97 -23.98
N ILE A 13 8.02 31.39 -24.39
CA ILE A 13 8.06 30.03 -24.96
C ILE A 13 7.83 29.05 -23.80
N SER A 14 6.92 28.08 -23.95
CA SER A 14 6.72 27.10 -22.88
C SER A 14 7.99 26.22 -22.69
N PRO A 15 8.27 25.73 -21.47
CA PRO A 15 9.40 24.83 -21.22
C PRO A 15 9.42 23.60 -22.13
N GLU A 16 8.26 23.05 -22.47
CA GLU A 16 8.11 21.88 -23.35
C GLU A 16 8.50 22.21 -24.79
N VAL A 17 8.09 23.38 -25.29
CA VAL A 17 8.45 23.85 -26.64
C VAL A 17 9.94 24.14 -26.71
N PHE A 18 10.50 24.81 -25.70
CA PHE A 18 11.94 25.10 -25.60
C PHE A 18 12.76 23.80 -25.54
N LYS A 19 12.32 22.82 -24.72
CA LYS A 19 12.94 21.49 -24.66
C LYS A 19 12.86 20.77 -26.00
N GLY A 20 11.69 20.75 -26.64
CA GLY A 20 11.49 20.10 -27.94
C GLY A 20 12.42 20.65 -29.03
N GLN A 21 12.53 21.97 -29.14
CA GLN A 21 13.41 22.63 -30.10
C GLN A 21 14.89 22.32 -29.84
N THR A 22 15.32 22.34 -28.57
CA THR A 22 16.71 22.08 -28.18
C THR A 22 17.09 20.62 -28.40
N VAL A 23 16.22 19.68 -28.02
CA VAL A 23 16.41 18.23 -28.23
C VAL A 23 16.48 17.91 -29.73
N GLN A 24 15.60 18.52 -30.54
CA GLN A 24 15.65 18.34 -31.99
C GLN A 24 16.97 18.82 -32.61
N ALA A 25 17.51 19.95 -32.13
CA ALA A 25 18.82 20.44 -32.57
C ALA A 25 19.95 19.47 -32.16
N PHE A 26 19.86 18.85 -30.98
CA PHE A 26 20.83 17.85 -30.50
C PHE A 26 20.76 16.54 -31.29
N GLU A 27 19.56 16.03 -31.60
CA GLU A 27 19.37 14.86 -32.47
C GLU A 27 19.84 15.12 -33.91
N THR A 28 19.67 16.35 -34.41
CA THR A 28 20.22 16.75 -35.72
C THR A 28 21.76 16.72 -35.71
N ALA A 29 22.37 17.24 -34.64
CA ALA A 29 23.82 17.19 -34.46
C ALA A 29 24.34 15.75 -34.34
N LYS A 30 23.62 14.89 -33.61
CA LYS A 30 23.91 13.46 -33.49
C LYS A 30 23.87 12.74 -34.85
N ALA A 31 22.90 13.08 -35.71
CA ALA A 31 22.83 12.57 -37.07
C ALA A 31 23.97 13.09 -37.99
N GLY A 32 24.48 14.30 -37.72
CA GLY A 32 25.64 14.88 -38.39
C GLY A 32 26.99 14.25 -38.00
N GLY A 33 26.98 13.28 -37.07
CA GLY A 33 28.16 12.56 -36.61
C GLY A 33 28.89 13.24 -35.45
N LEU A 34 30.04 12.66 -35.13
CA LEU A 34 30.87 12.93 -33.95
C LEU A 34 31.16 14.42 -33.72
N GLU A 35 31.71 15.09 -34.73
CA GLU A 35 32.13 16.48 -34.60
C GLU A 35 30.95 17.45 -34.52
N ALA A 36 29.84 17.14 -35.20
CA ALA A 36 28.64 17.95 -35.09
C ALA A 36 28.06 17.89 -33.67
N LEU A 37 28.03 16.70 -33.05
CA LEU A 37 27.56 16.53 -31.67
C LEU A 37 28.49 17.21 -30.65
N LYS A 38 29.81 17.06 -30.82
CA LYS A 38 30.80 17.74 -29.98
C LYS A 38 30.66 19.26 -30.08
N ILE A 39 30.61 19.81 -31.30
CA ILE A 39 30.41 21.25 -31.52
C ILE A 39 29.10 21.71 -30.86
N LYS A 40 28.01 20.95 -31.01
CA LYS A 40 26.72 21.33 -30.44
C LYS A 40 26.69 21.32 -28.92
N PHE A 41 27.33 20.34 -28.29
CA PHE A 41 27.49 20.32 -26.84
C PHE A 41 28.28 21.55 -26.39
N MET A 42 29.41 21.84 -27.03
CA MET A 42 30.35 22.90 -26.63
C MET A 42 29.83 24.33 -26.88
N GLU A 43 28.88 24.51 -27.80
CA GLU A 43 28.31 25.80 -28.21
C GLU A 43 27.75 26.62 -27.04
N ILE A 44 27.25 25.95 -25.99
CA ILE A 44 26.56 26.61 -24.88
C ILE A 44 27.46 26.90 -23.67
N TRP A 45 28.79 26.78 -23.82
CA TRP A 45 29.70 26.97 -22.68
C TRP A 45 29.52 28.33 -21.98
N GLY A 46 29.31 29.40 -22.76
CA GLY A 46 29.05 30.74 -22.20
C GLY A 46 27.79 30.78 -21.34
N GLN A 47 26.70 30.18 -21.82
CA GLN A 47 25.41 30.06 -21.13
C GLN A 47 25.54 29.20 -19.87
N ALA A 48 26.27 28.08 -19.94
CA ALA A 48 26.54 27.22 -18.79
C ALA A 48 27.36 27.93 -17.70
N GLN A 49 28.31 28.80 -18.08
CA GLN A 49 29.04 29.64 -17.12
C GLN A 49 28.15 30.69 -16.45
N ILE A 50 27.22 31.29 -17.21
CA ILE A 50 26.22 32.21 -16.64
C ILE A 50 25.32 31.47 -15.65
N ALA A 51 24.82 30.29 -16.02
CA ALA A 51 24.02 29.43 -15.13
C ALA A 51 24.79 29.08 -13.85
N LEU A 52 26.05 28.65 -13.98
CA LEU A 52 26.91 28.32 -12.84
C LEU A 52 27.08 29.50 -11.88
N ARG A 53 27.34 30.69 -12.41
CA ARG A 53 27.46 31.93 -11.59
C ARG A 53 26.15 32.23 -10.85
N LYS A 54 25.01 32.15 -11.52
CA LYS A 54 23.69 32.41 -10.90
C LYS A 54 23.37 31.42 -9.77
N ILE A 55 23.71 30.14 -9.95
CA ILE A 55 23.56 29.13 -8.89
C ILE A 55 24.53 29.40 -7.73
N LYS A 56 25.80 29.76 -8.00
CA LYS A 56 26.74 30.18 -6.94
C LYS A 56 26.20 31.38 -6.15
N ASP A 57 25.61 32.37 -6.83
CA ASP A 57 24.98 33.53 -6.18
C ASP A 57 23.81 33.11 -5.27
N ARG A 58 22.98 32.15 -5.69
CA ARG A 58 21.90 31.59 -4.84
C ARG A 58 22.44 30.88 -3.60
N ILE A 59 23.49 30.08 -3.74
CA ILE A 59 24.13 29.41 -2.60
C ILE A 59 24.69 30.45 -1.62
N THR A 60 25.35 31.48 -2.15
CA THR A 60 25.93 32.57 -1.34
C THR A 60 24.85 33.34 -0.58
N ARG A 61 23.72 33.66 -1.24
CA ARG A 61 22.56 34.30 -0.59
C ARG A 61 21.94 33.42 0.50
N LYS A 62 21.91 32.09 0.31
CA LYS A 62 21.47 31.15 1.35
C LYS A 62 22.43 31.11 2.54
N LYS A 63 23.74 30.96 2.28
CA LYS A 63 24.79 30.88 3.33
C LYS A 63 24.91 32.15 4.17
N SER A 64 24.84 33.31 3.51
CA SER A 64 24.88 34.62 4.19
C SER A 64 23.61 34.93 4.98
N GLY A 65 22.56 34.09 4.87
CA GLY A 65 21.27 34.33 5.48
C GLY A 65 20.46 35.46 4.82
N GLN A 66 20.95 36.06 3.72
CA GLN A 66 20.24 37.09 2.96
C GLN A 66 18.93 36.57 2.36
N ASP A 67 18.91 35.30 1.94
CA ASP A 67 17.71 34.63 1.42
C ASP A 67 17.78 33.12 1.69
N LYS A 68 17.14 32.68 2.79
CA LYS A 68 17.16 31.27 3.24
C LYS A 68 16.58 30.30 2.20
N ASP A 69 15.68 30.79 1.35
CA ASP A 69 14.94 30.00 0.37
C ASP A 69 15.49 30.17 -1.07
N ALA A 70 16.65 30.81 -1.24
CA ALA A 70 17.22 31.11 -2.56
C ALA A 70 17.39 29.88 -3.48
N LEU A 71 17.57 28.69 -2.92
CA LEU A 71 17.71 27.44 -3.67
C LEU A 71 16.38 26.77 -4.04
N ILE A 72 15.27 27.16 -3.39
CA ILE A 72 13.94 26.57 -3.59
C ILE A 72 13.08 27.46 -4.48
N LYS A 73 13.39 28.76 -4.55
CA LYS A 73 12.68 29.71 -5.42
C LYS A 73 12.76 29.32 -6.90
N PRO A 74 11.70 29.56 -7.70
CA PRO A 74 11.75 29.37 -9.14
C PRO A 74 12.92 30.13 -9.80
N LEU A 75 13.40 29.62 -10.95
CA LEU A 75 14.42 30.30 -11.75
C LEU A 75 13.88 31.62 -12.31
N GLU A 76 14.67 32.69 -12.26
CA GLU A 76 14.24 34.04 -12.66
C GLU A 76 14.37 34.29 -14.17
N GLY A 77 13.46 35.12 -14.71
CA GLY A 77 13.44 35.58 -16.11
C GLY A 77 12.76 34.66 -17.11
N ARG A 78 12.72 35.07 -18.39
CA ARG A 78 11.96 34.39 -19.45
C ARG A 78 12.81 33.41 -20.26
N LEU A 79 12.20 32.42 -20.91
CA LEU A 79 12.93 31.43 -21.71
C LEU A 79 13.43 31.97 -23.06
N ASP A 80 12.86 33.05 -23.56
CA ASP A 80 13.30 33.75 -24.77
C ASP A 80 14.39 34.81 -24.52
N GLU A 81 14.76 35.04 -23.26
CA GLU A 81 15.84 35.95 -22.85
C GLU A 81 17.13 35.16 -22.62
N THR A 82 18.09 35.27 -23.56
CA THR A 82 19.34 34.50 -23.53
C THR A 82 20.20 34.71 -22.28
N ASP A 83 20.05 35.87 -21.62
CA ASP A 83 20.78 36.19 -20.39
C ASP A 83 20.02 35.84 -19.10
N SER A 84 18.80 35.31 -19.20
CA SER A 84 18.00 34.96 -18.03
C SER A 84 18.53 33.72 -17.33
N GLU A 85 18.29 33.63 -16.02
CA GLU A 85 18.67 32.45 -15.25
C GLU A 85 17.89 31.22 -15.72
N LYS A 86 16.58 31.36 -15.91
CA LYS A 86 15.69 30.29 -16.38
C LYS A 86 16.12 29.73 -17.74
N HIS A 87 16.49 30.58 -18.70
CA HIS A 87 16.99 30.16 -20.01
C HIS A 87 18.29 29.36 -19.87
N ASN A 88 19.30 29.96 -19.22
CA ASN A 88 20.65 29.39 -19.17
C ASN A 88 20.69 28.06 -18.40
N VAL A 89 19.98 27.96 -17.29
CA VAL A 89 19.94 26.73 -16.48
C VAL A 89 19.20 25.61 -17.21
N LEU A 90 18.04 25.89 -17.81
CA LEU A 90 17.25 24.88 -18.52
C LEU A 90 17.96 24.40 -19.79
N LEU A 91 18.59 25.30 -20.54
CA LEU A 91 19.42 24.96 -21.70
C LEU A 91 20.58 24.04 -21.31
N THR A 92 21.28 24.37 -20.22
CA THR A 92 22.38 23.56 -19.68
C THR A 92 21.91 22.17 -19.27
N LYS A 93 20.76 22.06 -18.60
CA LYS A 93 20.17 20.78 -18.20
C LYS A 93 19.89 19.88 -19.40
N ILE A 94 19.29 20.43 -20.45
CA ILE A 94 18.96 19.66 -21.66
C ILE A 94 20.25 19.14 -22.31
N HIS A 95 21.27 19.99 -22.46
CA HIS A 95 22.54 19.58 -23.07
C HIS A 95 23.27 18.50 -22.24
N VAL A 96 23.30 18.61 -20.91
CA VAL A 96 23.88 17.57 -20.04
C VAL A 96 23.11 16.26 -20.18
N ALA A 97 21.78 16.30 -20.12
CA ALA A 97 20.96 15.10 -20.21
C ALA A 97 21.13 14.39 -21.55
N GLU A 98 21.07 15.12 -22.66
CA GLU A 98 21.21 14.56 -24.00
C GLU A 98 22.64 14.08 -24.30
N ALA A 99 23.68 14.77 -23.80
CA ALA A 99 25.06 14.31 -23.92
C ALA A 99 25.31 13.01 -23.15
N LEU A 100 24.80 12.89 -21.92
CA LEU A 100 24.91 11.66 -21.13
C LEU A 100 24.14 10.49 -21.78
N LYS A 101 22.94 10.75 -22.32
CA LYS A 101 22.19 9.74 -23.09
C LYS A 101 22.93 9.30 -24.35
N ALA A 102 23.48 10.24 -25.11
CA ALA A 102 24.24 9.95 -26.32
C ALA A 102 25.49 9.11 -26.00
N TYR A 103 26.24 9.48 -24.96
CA TYR A 103 27.41 8.72 -24.50
C TYR A 103 27.04 7.30 -24.03
N LYS A 104 25.94 7.17 -23.27
CA LYS A 104 25.45 5.87 -22.78
C LYS A 104 24.99 4.96 -23.91
N GLN A 105 24.44 5.52 -25.00
CA GLN A 105 24.05 4.75 -26.19
C GLN A 105 25.26 4.33 -27.03
N ASN A 106 26.23 5.22 -27.21
CA ASN A 106 27.44 4.94 -27.97
C ASN A 106 28.58 5.86 -27.49
N PRO A 107 29.52 5.34 -26.69
CA PRO A 107 30.68 6.11 -26.20
C PRO A 107 31.51 6.74 -27.32
N ALA A 108 31.52 6.14 -28.53
CA ALA A 108 32.23 6.68 -29.68
C ALA A 108 31.63 7.99 -30.24
N LEU A 109 30.47 8.45 -29.73
CA LEU A 109 29.85 9.73 -30.10
C LEU A 109 30.47 10.94 -29.40
N ILE A 110 31.34 10.75 -28.41
CA ILE A 110 32.15 11.82 -27.80
C ILE A 110 33.57 11.23 -27.64
N PRO A 111 34.52 11.54 -28.54
CA PRO A 111 35.76 10.81 -28.65
C PRO A 111 36.76 11.41 -27.68
N VAL A 112 36.59 11.11 -26.40
CA VAL A 112 37.67 11.25 -25.44
C VAL A 112 38.29 9.87 -25.33
N ASP A 113 39.60 9.77 -25.58
CA ASP A 113 40.28 8.48 -25.44
C ASP A 113 40.00 7.96 -24.02
N GLU A 114 39.42 6.76 -23.92
CA GLU A 114 39.14 6.14 -22.61
C GLU A 114 40.44 5.89 -21.82
N SER A 115 41.58 5.83 -22.52
CA SER A 115 42.90 5.78 -21.93
C SER A 115 43.31 7.11 -21.29
N GLU A 116 42.71 8.23 -21.67
CA GLU A 116 42.92 9.54 -21.04
C GLU A 116 42.01 9.71 -19.81
N THR A 117 42.45 10.54 -18.87
CA THR A 117 41.71 10.80 -17.64
C THR A 117 40.31 11.37 -17.89
N GLY A 118 40.16 12.23 -18.89
CA GLY A 118 38.87 12.80 -19.27
C GLY A 118 37.85 11.73 -19.68
N GLY A 119 38.27 10.78 -20.52
CA GLY A 119 37.41 9.70 -21.02
C GLY A 119 37.02 8.75 -19.90
N LEU A 120 37.96 8.45 -18.99
CA LEU A 120 37.68 7.63 -17.81
C LEU A 120 36.60 8.26 -16.90
N ILE A 121 36.70 9.57 -16.65
CA ILE A 121 35.74 10.31 -15.83
C ILE A 121 34.35 10.30 -16.49
N LEU A 122 34.26 10.55 -17.79
CA LEU A 122 32.98 10.54 -18.52
C LEU A 122 32.31 9.17 -18.47
N ARG A 123 33.08 8.09 -18.71
CA ARG A 123 32.59 6.71 -18.62
C ARG A 123 31.99 6.44 -17.25
N LYS A 124 32.75 6.71 -16.18
CA LYS A 124 32.30 6.49 -14.81
C LYS A 124 31.12 7.38 -14.42
N LEU A 125 31.09 8.63 -14.88
CA LEU A 125 29.98 9.56 -14.66
C LEU A 125 28.68 9.04 -15.30
N THR A 126 28.74 8.53 -16.53
CA THR A 126 27.58 7.98 -17.23
C THR A 126 27.06 6.69 -16.60
N SER A 127 27.93 5.89 -15.98
CA SER A 127 27.53 4.73 -15.18
C SER A 127 26.94 5.12 -13.82
N ALA A 128 27.38 6.24 -13.23
CA ALA A 128 26.90 6.69 -11.93
C ALA A 128 25.54 7.44 -12.00
N ILE A 129 25.17 7.96 -13.17
CA ILE A 129 23.90 8.65 -13.41
C ILE A 129 22.96 7.75 -14.21
N ASP A 130 22.05 7.07 -13.51
CA ASP A 130 21.13 6.10 -14.12
C ASP A 130 20.18 6.72 -15.15
N ASN A 131 19.55 7.84 -14.76
CA ASN A 131 18.61 8.59 -15.58
C ASN A 131 19.00 10.08 -15.67
N PRO A 132 19.57 10.54 -16.80
CA PRO A 132 19.96 11.94 -16.96
C PRO A 132 18.79 12.94 -16.93
N ASP A 133 17.55 12.51 -17.19
CA ASP A 133 16.38 13.41 -17.17
C ASP A 133 15.94 13.83 -15.75
N THR A 134 16.35 13.08 -14.72
CA THR A 134 15.99 13.38 -13.32
C THR A 134 16.96 14.33 -12.61
N LEU A 135 18.02 14.77 -13.30
CA LEU A 135 18.99 15.72 -12.75
C LEU A 135 18.31 17.04 -12.38
N SER A 136 18.64 17.58 -11.21
CA SER A 136 18.10 18.86 -10.76
C SER A 136 18.75 20.02 -11.51
N ASP A 137 17.95 21.05 -11.78
CA ASP A 137 18.34 22.25 -12.51
C ASP A 137 19.59 22.92 -11.90
N SER A 138 19.69 22.96 -10.57
CA SER A 138 20.82 23.59 -9.88
C SER A 138 22.13 22.80 -10.00
N VAL A 139 22.08 21.48 -10.21
CA VAL A 139 23.28 20.62 -10.30
C VAL A 139 23.86 20.59 -11.72
N THR A 140 23.01 20.75 -12.74
CA THR A 140 23.43 20.60 -14.14
C THR A 140 24.56 21.52 -14.60
N PRO A 141 24.72 22.78 -14.13
CA PRO A 141 25.87 23.60 -14.50
C PRO A 141 27.23 23.05 -14.04
N TYR A 142 27.27 22.38 -12.88
CA TYR A 142 28.50 21.74 -12.38
C TYR A 142 28.83 20.49 -13.19
N LEU A 143 27.81 19.68 -13.52
CA LEU A 143 27.98 18.51 -14.39
C LEU A 143 28.43 18.92 -15.80
N TYR A 144 27.87 20.00 -16.35
CA TYR A 144 28.32 20.55 -17.62
C TYR A 144 29.79 20.94 -17.55
N LYS A 145 30.22 21.68 -16.52
CA LYS A 145 31.63 22.07 -16.33
C LYS A 145 32.55 20.84 -16.26
N LEU A 146 32.17 19.83 -15.49
CA LEU A 146 32.91 18.58 -15.37
C LEU A 146 33.05 17.90 -16.75
N MET A 147 31.95 17.73 -17.48
CA MET A 147 31.96 17.13 -18.82
C MET A 147 32.78 17.95 -19.82
N TYR A 148 32.61 19.26 -19.84
CA TYR A 148 33.37 20.17 -20.70
C TYR A 148 34.88 20.02 -20.50
N ARG A 149 35.33 20.02 -19.23
CA ARG A 149 36.75 19.82 -18.90
C ARG A 149 37.23 18.43 -19.31
N SER A 150 36.45 17.40 -19.04
CA SER A 150 36.79 16.04 -19.47
C SER A 150 36.92 15.89 -21.00
N ILE A 151 36.19 16.69 -21.78
CA ILE A 151 36.22 16.64 -23.26
C ILE A 151 37.34 17.50 -23.85
N ASN A 152 37.66 18.63 -23.23
CA ASN A 152 38.45 19.69 -23.87
C ASN A 152 39.79 19.99 -23.18
N GLU A 153 39.99 19.52 -21.95
CA GLU A 153 41.22 19.74 -21.18
C GLU A 153 41.99 18.43 -21.00
N SER A 154 43.31 18.49 -21.11
CA SER A 154 44.19 17.37 -20.76
C SER A 154 44.32 17.27 -19.24
N ILE A 155 43.51 16.42 -18.61
CA ILE A 155 43.47 16.25 -17.15
C ILE A 155 44.55 15.26 -16.69
N SER A 156 45.59 15.75 -16.02
CA SER A 156 46.64 14.88 -15.45
C SER A 156 46.25 14.29 -14.08
N ASN A 157 45.49 15.02 -13.26
CA ASN A 157 45.01 14.58 -11.96
C ASN A 157 43.49 14.74 -11.86
N PRO A 158 42.71 13.65 -11.75
CA PRO A 158 41.25 13.73 -11.61
C PRO A 158 40.77 14.62 -10.46
N LEU A 159 41.54 14.71 -9.38
CA LEU A 159 41.16 15.44 -8.16
C LEU A 159 41.06 16.96 -8.37
N THR A 160 41.57 17.50 -9.48
CA THR A 160 41.56 18.93 -9.81
C THR A 160 40.50 19.32 -10.84
N ILE A 161 39.66 18.37 -11.28
CA ILE A 161 38.65 18.62 -12.33
C ILE A 161 37.62 19.68 -11.91
N LEU A 162 37.27 19.71 -10.62
CA LEU A 162 36.52 20.78 -9.96
C LEU A 162 37.30 21.21 -8.73
N ASP A 163 37.14 22.47 -8.32
CA ASP A 163 37.76 22.95 -7.09
C ASP A 163 37.01 22.49 -5.83
N GLU A 164 37.65 22.60 -4.66
CA GLU A 164 37.07 22.15 -3.39
C GLU A 164 35.75 22.87 -3.06
N GLU A 165 35.63 24.14 -3.41
CA GLU A 165 34.44 24.95 -3.17
C GLU A 165 33.26 24.47 -4.03
N GLU A 166 33.53 24.08 -5.28
CA GLU A 166 32.54 23.53 -6.20
C GLU A 166 32.00 22.17 -5.75
N PHE A 167 32.83 21.31 -5.15
CA PHE A 167 32.35 20.09 -4.50
C PHE A 167 31.49 20.38 -3.27
N LYS A 168 31.85 21.39 -2.46
CA LYS A 168 31.02 21.83 -1.33
C LYS A 168 29.67 22.37 -1.80
N HIS A 169 29.65 23.13 -2.89
CA HIS A 169 28.42 23.60 -3.53
C HIS A 169 27.54 22.46 -4.03
N LEU A 170 28.12 21.48 -4.74
CA LEU A 170 27.39 20.29 -5.19
C LEU A 170 26.73 19.56 -4.02
N ARG A 171 27.43 19.41 -2.90
CA ARG A 171 26.92 18.75 -1.69
C ARG A 171 25.72 19.50 -1.09
N GLU A 172 25.75 20.83 -1.07
CA GLU A 172 24.64 21.64 -0.58
C GLU A 172 23.41 21.64 -1.49
N LEU A 173 23.63 21.44 -2.79
CA LEU A 173 22.55 21.36 -3.80
C LEU A 173 21.89 19.98 -3.82
N ASN A 174 22.71 18.91 -3.80
CA ASN A 174 22.23 17.53 -3.82
C ASN A 174 23.32 16.58 -3.29
N THR A 175 23.15 16.11 -2.05
CA THR A 175 24.09 15.21 -1.38
C THR A 175 24.34 13.91 -2.14
N ASP A 176 23.30 13.28 -2.71
CA ASP A 176 23.42 12.00 -3.42
C ASP A 176 24.23 12.15 -4.71
N ILE A 177 23.87 13.11 -5.56
CA ILE A 177 24.60 13.36 -6.82
C ILE A 177 26.03 13.80 -6.52
N SER A 178 26.25 14.62 -5.49
CA SER A 178 27.60 15.01 -5.07
C SER A 178 28.45 13.81 -4.65
N GLN A 179 27.89 12.86 -3.89
CA GLN A 179 28.62 11.65 -3.48
C GLN A 179 28.98 10.78 -4.68
N LYS A 180 28.07 10.65 -5.66
CA LYS A 180 28.34 9.95 -6.92
C LYS A 180 29.47 10.60 -7.71
N ILE A 181 29.45 11.92 -7.86
CA ILE A 181 30.52 12.66 -8.57
C ILE A 181 31.86 12.53 -7.83
N ILE A 182 31.87 12.66 -6.50
CA ILE A 182 33.08 12.47 -5.68
C ILE A 182 33.63 11.05 -5.86
N GLY A 183 32.76 10.02 -5.85
CA GLY A 183 33.15 8.63 -6.09
C GLY A 183 33.71 8.40 -7.50
N VAL A 184 33.12 9.04 -8.52
CA VAL A 184 33.64 9.02 -9.90
C VAL A 184 35.06 9.60 -9.97
N VAL A 185 35.28 10.75 -9.33
CA VAL A 185 36.59 11.44 -9.33
C VAL A 185 37.63 10.65 -8.52
N ALA A 186 37.29 10.19 -7.32
CA ALA A 186 38.19 9.42 -6.46
C ALA A 186 38.60 8.09 -7.12
N SER A 187 37.64 7.35 -7.66
CA SER A 187 37.93 6.10 -8.34
C SER A 187 38.69 6.30 -9.66
N SER A 188 38.50 7.44 -10.34
CA SER A 188 39.33 7.80 -11.50
C SER A 188 40.77 8.12 -11.09
N ALA A 189 40.96 8.81 -9.95
CA ALA A 189 42.29 9.11 -9.39
C ALA A 189 43.04 7.83 -9.01
N GLN A 190 42.34 6.89 -8.39
CA GLN A 190 42.90 5.58 -8.03
C GLN A 190 43.36 4.81 -9.27
N GLU A 191 42.55 4.76 -10.34
CA GLU A 191 42.93 4.10 -11.61
C GLU A 191 44.07 4.81 -12.35
N LYS A 192 44.26 6.11 -12.12
CA LYS A 192 45.41 6.87 -12.65
C LYS A 192 46.66 6.80 -11.77
N GLY A 193 46.66 5.97 -10.74
CA GLY A 193 47.82 5.74 -9.88
C GLY A 193 48.12 6.88 -8.90
N ILE A 194 47.14 7.76 -8.62
CA ILE A 194 47.26 8.75 -7.55
C ILE A 194 47.31 8.00 -6.21
N ALA A 195 48.25 8.37 -5.34
CA ALA A 195 48.46 7.70 -4.08
C ALA A 195 47.20 7.77 -3.19
N GLN A 196 46.85 6.66 -2.54
CA GLN A 196 45.66 6.59 -1.67
C GLN A 196 45.67 7.66 -0.57
N SER A 197 46.84 8.03 -0.05
CA SER A 197 46.99 9.11 0.93
C SER A 197 46.57 10.47 0.39
N GLU A 198 46.84 10.76 -0.89
CA GLU A 198 46.43 12.00 -1.56
C GLU A 198 44.92 12.02 -1.80
N ILE A 199 44.34 10.88 -2.21
CA ILE A 199 42.88 10.72 -2.37
C ILE A 199 42.17 10.92 -1.02
N VAL A 200 42.68 10.31 0.06
CA VAL A 200 42.12 10.46 1.41
C VAL A 200 42.26 11.89 1.91
N ALA A 201 43.40 12.56 1.67
CA ALA A 201 43.61 13.96 2.03
C ALA A 201 42.71 14.91 1.23
N TRP A 202 42.37 14.58 -0.02
CA TRP A 202 41.38 15.30 -0.80
C TRP A 202 39.96 15.07 -0.26
N LEU A 203 39.57 13.82 0.02
CA LEU A 203 38.25 13.49 0.59
C LEU A 203 38.03 14.15 1.96
N SER A 204 39.05 14.19 2.82
CA SER A 204 38.93 14.80 4.15
C SER A 204 38.70 16.32 4.11
N ARG A 205 39.15 17.01 3.05
CA ARG A 205 38.87 18.44 2.83
C ARG A 205 37.43 18.71 2.37
N LEU A 206 36.77 17.70 1.80
CA LEU A 206 35.39 17.78 1.29
C LEU A 206 34.34 17.33 2.34
N VAL A 207 34.75 16.57 3.35
CA VAL A 207 33.87 16.08 4.42
C VAL A 207 34.06 16.93 5.67
N ASP A 208 33.12 17.85 5.93
CA ASP A 208 33.04 18.50 7.24
C ASP A 208 32.75 17.44 8.32
N THR A 209 33.74 17.16 9.17
CA THR A 209 33.56 16.36 10.38
C THR A 209 32.66 17.15 11.34
N PRO A 210 31.54 16.59 11.85
CA PRO A 210 30.76 17.25 12.90
C PRO A 210 31.66 17.61 14.08
N ALA A 211 31.47 18.79 14.66
CA ALA A 211 32.17 19.20 15.87
C ALA A 211 31.97 18.11 16.94
N ALA A 212 33.08 17.55 17.42
CA ALA A 212 33.08 16.47 18.39
C ALA A 212 32.37 16.93 19.68
N VAL A 213 31.29 16.25 20.04
CA VAL A 213 30.77 16.23 21.40
C VAL A 213 31.89 15.74 22.31
N ALA A 214 32.15 16.46 23.39
CA ALA A 214 33.22 16.20 24.35
C ALA A 214 33.27 14.72 24.76
N GLN A 215 34.37 14.04 24.43
CA GLN A 215 34.68 12.74 25.00
C GLN A 215 35.47 12.89 26.30
N PRO A 216 35.31 11.98 27.28
CA PRO A 216 36.22 11.87 28.41
C PRO A 216 37.61 11.47 27.94
N GLU A 217 38.61 12.02 28.61
CA GLU A 217 40.03 11.90 28.32
C GLU A 217 40.58 10.45 28.27
N GLN A 218 41.53 10.29 27.34
CA GLN A 218 42.63 9.32 27.31
C GLN A 218 42.34 7.85 26.94
N LEU A 219 42.37 7.59 25.63
CA LEU A 219 43.09 6.44 25.07
C LEU A 219 43.98 6.94 23.91
N GLN A 220 45.27 6.66 24.03
CA GLN A 220 46.34 7.11 23.14
C GLN A 220 46.06 6.75 21.67
N GLN A 221 46.18 7.76 20.80
CA GLN A 221 46.12 7.60 19.34
C GLN A 221 47.31 6.77 18.85
N ALA A 222 47.05 5.52 18.47
CA ALA A 222 47.96 4.75 17.64
C ALA A 222 47.70 5.05 16.15
N ASN A 223 48.77 5.23 15.39
CA ASN A 223 48.77 5.55 13.96
C ASN A 223 48.11 4.43 13.14
N PRO A 224 47.04 4.68 12.34
CA PRO A 224 46.33 3.65 11.57
C PRO A 224 47.22 2.89 10.58
N GLN A 225 48.31 3.50 10.11
CA GLN A 225 49.26 2.83 9.21
C GLN A 225 50.07 1.71 9.90
N GLU A 226 50.38 1.83 11.20
CA GLU A 226 51.14 0.79 11.92
C GLU A 226 50.30 -0.44 12.29
N LEU A 227 48.96 -0.31 12.37
CA LEU A 227 48.05 -1.42 12.66
C LEU A 227 47.74 -2.30 11.44
N SER A 228 47.79 -1.73 10.23
CA SER A 228 47.55 -2.49 8.99
C SER A 228 48.73 -3.38 8.57
N ALA A 229 49.95 -3.07 9.04
CA ALA A 229 51.19 -3.76 8.64
C ALA A 229 51.75 -4.74 9.70
N ARG A 230 51.10 -4.88 10.87
CA ARG A 230 51.55 -5.83 11.91
C ARG A 230 51.06 -7.25 11.59
N ALA A 231 52.00 -8.18 11.42
CA ALA A 231 51.71 -9.62 11.50
C ALA A 231 51.05 -9.92 12.87
N VAL A 232 49.99 -10.72 12.86
CA VAL A 232 49.19 -11.07 14.05
C VAL A 232 50.06 -11.80 15.06
N SER A 233 50.08 -11.35 16.31
CA SER A 233 50.67 -12.12 17.40
C SER A 233 49.68 -13.20 17.85
N GLU A 234 50.18 -14.35 18.27
CA GLU A 234 49.39 -15.51 18.71
C GLU A 234 48.44 -15.20 19.89
N LYS A 235 48.66 -14.07 20.57
CA LYS A 235 47.88 -13.61 21.72
C LYS A 235 46.62 -12.83 21.33
N ASP A 236 46.50 -12.42 20.07
CA ASP A 236 45.39 -11.59 19.56
C ASP A 236 44.29 -12.42 18.85
N ILE A 237 44.39 -13.75 18.89
CA ILE A 237 43.46 -14.71 18.28
C ILE A 237 42.54 -15.26 19.37
N ASP A 238 41.22 -15.23 19.17
CA ASP A 238 40.28 -15.86 20.12
C ASP A 238 40.66 -17.35 20.28
N PRO A 239 40.94 -17.83 21.50
CA PRO A 239 41.34 -19.21 21.77
C PRO A 239 40.37 -20.27 21.19
N ARG A 240 39.11 -19.88 20.94
CA ARG A 240 38.08 -20.75 20.34
C ARG A 240 38.27 -20.98 18.84
N MET A 241 39.08 -20.18 18.15
CA MET A 241 39.36 -20.36 16.71
C MET A 241 40.39 -21.44 16.40
N GLY A 242 41.04 -22.03 17.41
CA GLY A 242 42.13 -22.98 17.22
C GLY A 242 43.37 -22.35 16.59
N VAL A 243 44.33 -23.19 16.21
CA VAL A 243 45.56 -22.74 15.53
C VAL A 243 45.24 -22.51 14.06
N LEU A 244 45.11 -21.24 13.66
CA LEU A 244 45.03 -20.84 12.25
C LEU A 244 46.38 -21.13 11.58
N ASP A 245 46.36 -21.77 10.41
CA ASP A 245 47.57 -21.99 9.62
C ASP A 245 48.18 -20.66 9.12
N ASP A 246 49.47 -20.66 8.83
CA ASP A 246 50.23 -19.45 8.46
C ASP A 246 49.76 -18.82 7.13
N GLU A 247 49.16 -19.61 6.24
CA GLU A 247 48.55 -19.16 4.98
C GLU A 247 47.26 -18.39 5.25
N THR A 248 46.44 -18.90 6.18
CA THR A 248 45.25 -18.21 6.68
C THR A 248 45.60 -16.91 7.40
N ARG A 249 46.65 -16.88 8.24
CA ARG A 249 47.10 -15.65 8.92
C ARG A 249 47.58 -14.55 7.97
N SER A 250 48.23 -14.93 6.86
CA SER A 250 48.85 -13.98 5.91
C SER A 250 47.89 -13.46 4.83
N GLY A 251 46.84 -14.22 4.48
CA GLY A 251 45.85 -13.82 3.44
C GLY A 251 44.68 -12.96 3.92
N LEU A 252 44.57 -12.68 5.22
CA LEU A 252 43.41 -12.00 5.79
C LEU A 252 43.56 -10.49 5.89
N THR A 253 42.74 -9.78 5.11
CA THR A 253 42.47 -8.36 5.33
C THR A 253 41.94 -8.12 6.76
N TYR A 254 42.20 -6.93 7.29
CA TYR A 254 41.75 -6.52 8.62
C TYR A 254 40.22 -6.65 8.81
N ASP A 255 39.45 -6.43 7.73
CA ASP A 255 37.98 -6.45 7.72
C ASP A 255 37.41 -7.85 7.96
N TRP A 256 37.98 -8.88 7.33
CA TRP A 256 37.56 -10.27 7.48
C TRP A 256 37.78 -10.81 8.91
N ARG A 257 38.82 -10.33 9.61
CA ARG A 257 39.04 -10.70 11.02
C ARG A 257 37.92 -10.19 11.93
N ARG A 258 37.45 -8.95 11.71
CA ARG A 258 36.35 -8.39 12.50
C ARG A 258 35.02 -9.05 12.18
N ILE A 259 34.77 -9.40 10.92
CA ILE A 259 33.60 -10.19 10.54
C ILE A 259 33.58 -11.48 11.38
N TRP A 260 34.67 -12.25 11.41
CA TRP A 260 34.71 -13.49 12.19
C TRP A 260 34.54 -13.32 13.70
N THR A 261 35.07 -12.26 14.30
CA THR A 261 34.83 -12.02 15.74
C THR A 261 33.36 -11.82 16.10
N ARG A 262 32.48 -11.51 15.13
CA ARG A 262 31.02 -11.42 15.35
C ARG A 262 30.29 -12.75 15.23
N PHE A 263 30.93 -13.80 14.73
CA PHE A 263 30.32 -15.11 14.46
C PHE A 263 31.08 -16.22 15.21
N PRO A 264 30.85 -16.37 16.53
CA PRO A 264 31.58 -17.35 17.34
C PRO A 264 31.17 -18.81 17.05
N GLU A 265 30.03 -19.02 16.39
CA GLU A 265 29.55 -20.34 16.03
C GLU A 265 30.48 -21.00 15.00
N LYS A 266 30.81 -22.28 15.24
CA LYS A 266 31.73 -23.04 14.39
C LYS A 266 31.22 -23.14 12.95
N SER A 267 29.93 -23.41 12.75
CA SER A 267 29.30 -23.52 11.42
C SER A 267 29.35 -22.22 10.62
N ASP A 268 29.17 -21.08 11.29
CA ASP A 268 29.24 -19.76 10.66
C ASP A 268 30.70 -19.43 10.28
N THR A 269 31.62 -19.72 11.19
CA THR A 269 33.06 -19.54 10.97
C THR A 269 33.54 -20.39 9.80
N GLU A 270 33.09 -21.65 9.70
CA GLU A 270 33.42 -22.55 8.59
C GLU A 270 32.92 -22.01 7.24
N LEU A 271 31.69 -21.48 7.16
CA LEU A 271 31.17 -20.86 5.93
C LEU A 271 31.93 -19.58 5.58
N LEU A 272 32.12 -18.67 6.53
CA LEU A 272 32.86 -17.42 6.29
C LEU A 272 34.30 -17.69 5.89
N MET A 273 34.94 -18.70 6.48
CA MET A 273 36.26 -19.17 6.05
C MET A 273 36.20 -19.75 4.64
N GLY A 274 35.17 -20.52 4.31
CA GLY A 274 34.87 -20.95 2.94
C GLY A 274 34.77 -19.79 1.96
N LEU A 275 34.10 -18.70 2.33
CA LEU A 275 33.94 -17.50 1.49
C LEU A 275 35.20 -16.63 1.39
N SER A 276 36.24 -16.88 2.20
CA SER A 276 37.41 -15.99 2.25
C SER A 276 38.38 -16.18 1.07
N THR A 277 38.58 -17.41 0.58
CA THR A 277 39.46 -17.69 -0.57
C THR A 277 38.92 -18.83 -1.45
N PRO A 278 39.36 -18.93 -2.72
CA PRO A 278 38.93 -19.99 -3.64
C PRO A 278 39.18 -21.41 -3.13
N GLU A 279 40.34 -21.66 -2.53
CA GLU A 279 40.76 -22.97 -2.01
C GLU A 279 39.88 -23.40 -0.84
N LYS A 280 39.56 -22.45 0.04
CA LYS A 280 38.71 -22.68 1.20
C LYS A 280 37.26 -22.90 0.81
N LEU A 281 36.76 -22.18 -0.21
CA LEU A 281 35.42 -22.39 -0.75
C LEU A 281 35.28 -23.80 -1.30
N ASN A 282 36.27 -24.24 -2.07
CA ASN A 282 36.31 -25.59 -2.62
C ASN A 282 36.32 -26.66 -1.51
N LYS A 283 37.10 -26.44 -0.44
CA LYS A 283 37.12 -27.34 0.73
C LYS A 283 35.77 -27.38 1.45
N TYR A 284 35.12 -26.23 1.64
CA TYR A 284 33.82 -26.14 2.30
C TYR A 284 32.73 -26.90 1.52
N LEU A 285 32.69 -26.76 0.20
CA LEU A 285 31.76 -27.52 -0.65
C LEU A 285 32.04 -29.02 -0.62
N GLY A 286 33.32 -29.42 -0.52
CA GLY A 286 33.69 -30.81 -0.29
C GLY A 286 33.16 -31.37 1.04
N MET A 287 33.18 -30.57 2.12
CA MET A 287 32.57 -30.95 3.41
C MET A 287 31.05 -31.13 3.30
N MET A 288 30.36 -30.20 2.62
CA MET A 288 28.92 -30.31 2.41
C MET A 288 28.53 -31.55 1.61
N LEU A 289 29.31 -31.88 0.58
CA LEU A 289 29.11 -33.10 -0.20
C LEU A 289 29.29 -34.36 0.65
N ASP A 290 30.31 -34.38 1.50
CA ASP A 290 30.57 -35.51 2.40
C ASP A 290 29.43 -35.72 3.40
N ASP A 291 28.90 -34.64 3.98
CA ASP A 291 27.76 -34.70 4.87
C ASP A 291 26.49 -35.25 4.19
N GLU A 292 26.19 -34.81 2.97
CA GLU A 292 25.02 -35.31 2.22
C GLU A 292 25.18 -36.76 1.74
N MET A 293 26.39 -37.18 1.38
CA MET A 293 26.69 -38.58 1.03
C MET A 293 26.54 -39.49 2.26
N LYS A 294 27.06 -39.06 3.41
CA LYS A 294 26.94 -39.80 4.69
C LYS A 294 25.49 -39.98 5.14
N LYS A 295 24.64 -38.96 4.97
CA LYS A 295 23.18 -39.07 5.25
C LYS A 295 22.51 -40.17 4.44
N ARG A 296 23.09 -40.56 3.30
CA ARG A 296 22.61 -41.63 2.42
C ARG A 296 23.39 -42.95 2.57
N GLY A 297 24.32 -43.03 3.52
CA GLY A 297 25.15 -44.21 3.76
C GLY A 297 26.21 -44.45 2.68
N LEU A 298 26.65 -43.40 1.99
CA LEU A 298 27.64 -43.44 0.90
C LEU A 298 28.91 -42.67 1.26
N ASN A 299 30.03 -43.00 0.61
CA ASN A 299 31.29 -42.25 0.75
C ASN A 299 31.48 -41.26 -0.41
N THR A 300 32.20 -40.17 -0.16
CA THR A 300 32.53 -39.15 -1.19
C THR A 300 33.26 -39.71 -2.40
N THR A 301 34.03 -40.79 -2.23
CA THR A 301 34.70 -41.51 -3.33
C THR A 301 33.72 -42.16 -4.31
N ASP A 302 32.48 -42.42 -3.87
CA ASP A 302 31.45 -43.06 -4.69
C ASP A 302 30.69 -42.06 -5.57
N TYR A 303 30.90 -40.75 -5.37
CA TYR A 303 30.15 -39.70 -6.06
C TYR A 303 30.25 -39.81 -7.58
N ASP A 304 31.46 -40.03 -8.12
CA ASP A 304 31.68 -40.11 -9.56
C ASP A 304 30.98 -41.32 -10.19
N ALA A 305 30.72 -42.38 -9.42
CA ALA A 305 30.01 -43.58 -9.84
C ALA A 305 28.47 -43.48 -9.73
N LEU A 306 27.93 -42.40 -9.14
CA LEU A 306 26.49 -42.20 -9.03
C LEU A 306 25.84 -41.91 -10.39
N PRO A 307 24.60 -42.37 -10.63
CA PRO A 307 23.80 -41.95 -11.77
C PRO A 307 23.59 -40.43 -11.79
N ASP A 308 23.59 -39.81 -12.97
CA ASP A 308 23.42 -38.36 -13.14
C ASP A 308 22.19 -37.78 -12.42
N PRO A 309 20.99 -38.42 -12.43
CA PRO A 309 19.83 -37.90 -11.68
C PRO A 309 20.08 -37.82 -10.16
N MET A 310 20.90 -38.72 -9.62
CA MET A 310 21.26 -38.72 -8.20
C MET A 310 22.31 -37.65 -7.90
N LYS A 311 23.28 -37.43 -8.80
CA LYS A 311 24.24 -36.32 -8.71
C LYS A 311 23.55 -34.97 -8.79
N ASP A 312 22.58 -34.81 -9.69
CA ASP A 312 21.77 -33.60 -9.86
C ASP A 312 20.93 -33.32 -8.61
N LYS A 313 20.32 -34.36 -8.02
CA LYS A 313 19.58 -34.23 -6.77
C LYS A 313 20.46 -33.77 -5.61
N LEU A 314 21.63 -34.39 -5.44
CA LEU A 314 22.61 -34.00 -4.42
C LEU A 314 23.10 -32.56 -4.64
N GLY A 315 23.42 -32.22 -5.89
CA GLY A 315 23.85 -30.87 -6.27
C GLY A 315 22.80 -29.81 -5.97
N ALA A 316 21.52 -30.12 -6.20
CA ALA A 316 20.41 -29.23 -5.86
C ALA A 316 20.25 -29.03 -4.34
N GLU A 317 20.35 -30.11 -3.54
CA GLU A 317 20.29 -30.05 -2.07
C GLU A 317 21.46 -29.24 -1.49
N ILE A 318 22.68 -29.44 -2.01
CA ILE A 318 23.87 -28.66 -1.62
C ILE A 318 23.70 -27.19 -2.00
N SER A 319 23.20 -26.90 -3.21
CA SER A 319 22.98 -25.53 -3.70
C SER A 319 21.97 -24.77 -2.82
N GLU A 320 20.87 -25.43 -2.45
CA GLU A 320 19.82 -24.89 -1.59
C GLU A 320 20.36 -24.61 -0.17
N GLU A 321 21.04 -25.59 0.45
CA GLU A 321 21.61 -25.45 1.79
C GLU A 321 22.70 -24.37 1.81
N PHE A 322 23.57 -24.31 0.80
CA PHE A 322 24.62 -23.29 0.70
C PHE A 322 24.01 -21.88 0.61
N SER A 323 23.05 -21.69 -0.32
CA SER A 323 22.35 -20.40 -0.47
C SER A 323 21.65 -19.99 0.83
N LYS A 324 20.97 -20.92 1.49
CA LYS A 324 20.30 -20.69 2.78
C LYS A 324 21.29 -20.26 3.86
N ARG A 325 22.43 -20.93 3.99
CA ARG A 325 23.45 -20.58 4.99
C ARG A 325 24.06 -19.20 4.76
N VAL A 326 24.37 -18.84 3.51
CA VAL A 326 24.86 -17.49 3.15
C VAL A 326 23.83 -16.44 3.57
N LYS A 327 22.55 -16.65 3.23
CA LYS A 327 21.46 -15.76 3.63
C LYS A 327 21.30 -15.63 5.14
N ILE A 328 21.37 -16.74 5.90
CA ILE A 328 21.30 -16.73 7.36
C ILE A 328 22.45 -15.93 7.98
N ILE A 329 23.70 -16.14 7.52
CA ILE A 329 24.86 -15.37 8.01
C ILE A 329 24.69 -13.88 7.71
N MET A 330 24.23 -13.54 6.52
CA MET A 330 23.94 -12.16 6.15
C MET A 330 22.80 -11.59 7.01
N GLY A 331 21.78 -12.38 7.32
CA GLY A 331 20.70 -12.01 8.22
C GLY A 331 21.19 -11.71 9.65
N LYS A 332 22.10 -12.54 10.18
CA LYS A 332 22.73 -12.38 11.50
C LYS A 332 23.50 -11.06 11.64
N LEU A 333 24.12 -10.54 10.56
CA LEU A 333 24.80 -9.24 10.60
C LEU A 333 23.88 -8.10 11.05
N PHE A 334 22.62 -8.16 10.63
CA PHE A 334 21.61 -7.16 10.92
C PHE A 334 20.84 -7.44 12.21
N ARG A 335 21.28 -8.38 13.06
CA ARG A 335 20.66 -8.68 14.36
C ARG A 335 20.41 -7.42 15.19
N LYS A 336 21.38 -6.50 15.25
CA LYS A 336 21.23 -5.22 15.96
C LYS A 336 20.07 -4.37 15.41
N VAL A 337 19.81 -4.46 14.10
CA VAL A 337 18.68 -3.80 13.44
C VAL A 337 17.36 -4.50 13.73
N ASP A 338 17.33 -5.81 13.92
CA ASP A 338 16.11 -6.49 14.41
C ASP A 338 15.81 -6.21 15.89
N GLU A 339 16.84 -5.91 16.66
CA GLU A 339 16.75 -5.57 18.09
C GLU A 339 16.58 -4.06 18.33
N SER A 340 16.52 -3.24 17.27
CA SER A 340 16.32 -1.81 17.39
C SER A 340 14.88 -1.46 17.71
N SER A 341 14.68 -0.22 18.13
CA SER A 341 13.33 0.25 18.43
C SER A 341 12.50 0.35 17.14
N PRO A 342 11.20 -0.01 17.15
CA PRO A 342 10.33 0.06 15.98
C PRO A 342 10.18 1.45 15.36
N ASP A 343 10.58 2.52 16.06
CA ASP A 343 10.59 3.89 15.58
C ASP A 343 11.92 4.33 14.95
N GLU A 344 13.00 3.54 15.01
CA GLU A 344 14.28 3.87 14.37
C GLU A 344 14.29 3.42 12.90
N PHE A 345 14.78 4.25 11.98
CA PHE A 345 14.90 3.85 10.57
C PHE A 345 16.14 2.97 10.35
N TRP A 346 16.07 2.06 9.37
CA TRP A 346 17.13 1.10 9.06
C TRP A 346 18.47 1.79 8.84
N GLU A 347 18.49 2.86 8.05
CA GLU A 347 19.70 3.63 7.71
C GLU A 347 20.37 4.23 8.94
N GLU A 348 19.60 4.60 9.96
CA GLU A 348 20.14 5.17 11.18
C GLU A 348 20.81 4.05 11.99
N VAL A 349 20.10 2.95 12.22
CA VAL A 349 20.58 1.85 13.07
C VAL A 349 21.76 1.10 12.44
N SER A 350 21.69 0.79 11.14
CA SER A 350 22.75 0.08 10.41
C SER A 350 24.09 0.82 10.40
N ARG A 351 24.06 2.16 10.48
CA ARG A 351 25.22 3.05 10.48
C ARG A 351 25.71 3.42 11.88
N GLN A 352 24.98 3.07 12.95
CA GLN A 352 25.42 3.32 14.33
C GLN A 352 26.69 2.52 14.66
N GLY A 353 27.75 3.22 15.05
CA GLY A 353 29.04 2.67 15.45
C GLY A 353 30.19 3.33 14.69
N SER A 354 31.42 2.84 14.90
CA SER A 354 32.55 3.21 14.04
C SER A 354 32.35 2.72 12.60
N ILE A 355 33.12 3.23 11.62
CA ILE A 355 33.12 2.76 10.21
C ILE A 355 33.22 1.23 10.11
N TRP A 356 33.90 0.62 11.09
CA TRP A 356 34.19 -0.80 11.19
C TRP A 356 33.15 -1.60 12.01
N GLU A 357 32.18 -0.92 12.63
CA GLU A 357 31.02 -1.53 13.29
C GLU A 357 29.74 -1.38 12.47
N ASN A 358 29.78 -0.54 11.44
CA ASN A 358 28.72 -0.31 10.46
C ASN A 358 28.36 -1.62 9.74
N VAL A 359 27.11 -2.04 9.89
CA VAL A 359 26.60 -3.30 9.36
C VAL A 359 26.54 -3.27 7.83
N ASP A 360 26.22 -2.12 7.23
CA ASP A 360 26.21 -1.96 5.78
C ASP A 360 27.61 -2.24 5.20
N SER A 361 28.66 -1.67 5.79
CA SER A 361 30.05 -1.89 5.35
C SER A 361 30.44 -3.37 5.38
N LEU A 362 30.10 -4.08 6.46
CA LEU A 362 30.41 -5.51 6.61
C LEU A 362 29.61 -6.37 5.62
N SER A 363 28.34 -6.04 5.40
CA SER A 363 27.50 -6.72 4.41
C SER A 363 28.07 -6.54 2.98
N GLN A 364 28.54 -5.33 2.65
CA GLN A 364 29.15 -5.04 1.36
C GLN A 364 30.49 -5.76 1.18
N ALA A 365 31.28 -5.91 2.24
CA ALA A 365 32.53 -6.68 2.19
C ALA A 365 32.28 -8.15 1.83
N ILE A 366 31.27 -8.79 2.43
CA ILE A 366 30.89 -10.18 2.11
C ILE A 366 30.34 -10.27 0.69
N LEU A 367 29.43 -9.37 0.29
CA LEU A 367 28.87 -9.35 -1.07
C LEU A 367 29.95 -9.10 -2.14
N THR A 368 30.92 -8.22 -1.87
CA THR A 368 32.06 -7.97 -2.76
C THR A 368 32.93 -9.21 -2.88
N GLN A 369 33.15 -9.93 -1.78
CA GLN A 369 33.92 -11.17 -1.84
C GLN A 369 33.19 -12.28 -2.59
N ILE A 370 31.87 -12.37 -2.44
CA ILE A 370 31.04 -13.27 -3.25
C ILE A 370 31.21 -12.91 -4.74
N GLU A 371 31.17 -11.63 -5.09
CA GLU A 371 31.40 -11.18 -6.46
C GLU A 371 32.84 -11.45 -6.95
N ASN A 372 33.84 -11.38 -6.07
CA ASN A 372 35.22 -11.72 -6.44
C ASN A 372 35.38 -13.22 -6.73
N LEU A 373 34.86 -14.08 -5.84
CA LEU A 373 34.94 -15.54 -5.98
C LEU A 373 34.24 -16.04 -7.25
N ARG A 374 33.19 -15.35 -7.68
CA ARG A 374 32.47 -15.61 -8.94
C ARG A 374 33.38 -15.60 -10.18
N PHE A 375 34.45 -14.80 -10.20
CA PHE A 375 35.33 -14.64 -11.37
C PHE A 375 36.59 -15.52 -11.32
N VAL A 376 36.74 -16.34 -10.28
CA VAL A 376 37.91 -17.20 -10.12
C VAL A 376 37.81 -18.45 -11.00
N LYS A 377 38.93 -18.84 -11.62
CA LYS A 377 39.05 -20.10 -12.37
C LYS A 377 39.48 -21.22 -11.42
N TYR A 378 38.65 -22.26 -11.33
CA TYR A 378 38.91 -23.43 -10.49
C TYR A 378 39.53 -24.58 -11.27
N SER A 379 40.34 -25.41 -10.60
CA SER A 379 40.94 -26.62 -11.21
C SER A 379 39.87 -27.65 -11.59
N GLN A 380 40.11 -28.47 -12.62
CA GLN A 380 39.13 -29.46 -13.07
C GLN A 380 38.76 -30.49 -11.98
N ASP A 381 39.69 -30.83 -11.10
CA ASP A 381 39.46 -31.79 -10.01
C ASP A 381 38.79 -31.17 -8.76
N SER A 382 38.50 -29.87 -8.78
CA SER A 382 37.84 -29.18 -7.67
C SER A 382 36.40 -29.67 -7.47
N TYR A 383 35.93 -29.71 -6.21
CA TYR A 383 34.53 -29.99 -5.89
C TYR A 383 33.57 -29.00 -6.57
N ILE A 384 34.00 -27.75 -6.78
CA ILE A 384 33.25 -26.73 -7.52
C ILE A 384 32.99 -27.15 -8.97
N ASN A 385 33.93 -27.81 -9.63
CA ASN A 385 33.71 -28.30 -11.00
C ASN A 385 33.07 -29.69 -11.04
N LYS A 386 33.06 -30.43 -9.92
CA LYS A 386 32.42 -31.76 -9.81
C LYS A 386 30.92 -31.68 -9.49
N ILE A 387 30.51 -30.74 -8.64
CA ILE A 387 29.12 -30.60 -8.18
C ILE A 387 28.30 -29.85 -9.24
N ASN A 388 27.12 -30.38 -9.57
CA ASN A 388 26.16 -29.66 -10.39
C ASN A 388 25.40 -28.65 -9.55
N PHE A 389 25.50 -27.36 -9.88
CA PHE A 389 24.82 -26.30 -9.13
C PHE A 389 23.47 -25.94 -9.72
N PHE A 390 22.52 -25.59 -8.85
CA PHE A 390 21.14 -25.29 -9.22
C PHE A 390 20.67 -23.98 -8.62
N ILE A 391 19.79 -23.29 -9.35
CA ILE A 391 19.08 -22.09 -8.89
C ILE A 391 17.57 -22.32 -8.97
N PRO A 392 16.78 -21.80 -8.01
CA PRO A 392 15.33 -21.85 -8.11
C PRO A 392 14.88 -20.96 -9.28
N SER A 393 14.06 -21.53 -10.16
CA SER A 393 13.45 -20.82 -11.29
C SER A 393 11.94 -20.99 -11.22
N PRO A 394 11.15 -19.89 -11.26
CA PRO A 394 9.71 -20.01 -11.25
C PRO A 394 9.25 -20.74 -12.52
N LEU A 395 8.25 -21.60 -12.39
CA LEU A 395 7.53 -22.11 -13.55
C LEU A 395 6.79 -20.93 -14.20
N GLU A 396 7.03 -20.73 -15.49
CA GLU A 396 6.38 -19.69 -16.29
C GLU A 396 5.30 -20.29 -17.19
N GLU A 397 4.19 -19.57 -17.37
CA GLU A 397 3.15 -19.91 -18.34
C GLU A 397 2.99 -18.76 -19.35
N ASP A 398 3.11 -19.09 -20.63
CA ASP A 398 2.76 -18.19 -21.71
C ASP A 398 1.23 -18.08 -21.81
N VAL A 399 0.69 -16.89 -21.59
CA VAL A 399 -0.72 -16.57 -21.84
C VAL A 399 -0.79 -15.60 -23.01
N LEU A 400 -1.51 -16.01 -24.03
CA LEU A 400 -1.86 -15.17 -25.16
C LEU A 400 -2.86 -14.13 -24.68
N THR A 401 -2.40 -12.89 -24.51
CA THR A 401 -3.31 -11.79 -24.22
C THR A 401 -3.92 -11.36 -25.56
N PRO A 402 -5.26 -11.26 -25.71
CA PRO A 402 -5.90 -10.88 -26.98
C PRO A 402 -5.66 -9.41 -27.40
N ALA A 403 -4.62 -8.75 -26.87
CA ALA A 403 -4.22 -7.41 -27.26
C ALA A 403 -3.58 -7.44 -28.65
N LYS A 404 -4.41 -7.44 -29.69
CA LYS A 404 -4.00 -7.16 -31.06
C LYS A 404 -3.54 -5.72 -31.15
N THR A 405 -2.24 -5.47 -31.08
CA THR A 405 -1.70 -4.17 -31.48
C THR A 405 -1.48 -4.20 -32.98
N LYS A 406 -2.17 -3.32 -33.70
CA LYS A 406 -1.96 -3.10 -35.13
C LYS A 406 -0.76 -2.17 -35.27
N TRP A 407 0.31 -2.65 -35.89
CA TRP A 407 1.46 -1.83 -36.25
C TRP A 407 1.59 -1.79 -37.77
N GLU A 408 1.92 -0.63 -38.32
CA GLU A 408 2.30 -0.48 -39.72
C GLU A 408 3.83 -0.56 -39.83
N HIS A 409 4.33 -1.53 -40.59
CA HIS A 409 5.72 -1.53 -41.02
C HIS A 409 5.99 -0.27 -41.87
N LYS A 410 7.26 0.18 -41.92
CA LYS A 410 7.71 1.26 -42.81
C LYS A 410 7.35 1.01 -44.29
N ASP A 411 7.06 -0.24 -44.63
CA ASP A 411 6.71 -0.77 -45.94
C ASP A 411 5.17 -0.73 -46.20
N GLY A 412 4.37 -0.18 -45.27
CA GLY A 412 2.91 -0.11 -45.36
C GLY A 412 2.17 -1.42 -45.05
N LYS A 413 2.88 -2.49 -44.67
CA LYS A 413 2.26 -3.76 -44.26
C LYS A 413 1.79 -3.68 -42.81
N LYS A 414 0.48 -3.89 -42.59
CA LYS A 414 -0.12 -4.03 -41.26
C LYS A 414 0.18 -5.42 -40.71
N GLY A 415 0.91 -5.50 -39.61
CA GLY A 415 1.09 -6.70 -38.81
C GLY A 415 0.16 -6.68 -37.60
N GLU A 416 -0.45 -7.83 -37.27
CA GLU A 416 -1.04 -8.06 -35.96
C GLU A 416 -0.01 -8.85 -35.14
N SER A 417 0.50 -8.27 -34.04
CA SER A 417 1.31 -9.01 -33.07
C SER A 417 0.45 -9.32 -31.84
N GLU A 418 0.32 -10.60 -31.51
CA GLU A 418 -0.23 -11.03 -30.22
C GLU A 418 0.82 -10.78 -29.13
N ILE A 419 0.43 -10.08 -28.07
CA ILE A 419 1.30 -9.90 -26.91
C ILE A 419 1.20 -11.17 -26.06
N VAL A 420 2.20 -12.05 -26.20
CA VAL A 420 2.41 -13.16 -25.27
C VAL A 420 2.90 -12.55 -23.96
N ARG A 421 2.11 -12.67 -22.89
CA ARG A 421 2.57 -12.35 -21.54
C ARG A 421 2.99 -13.64 -20.87
N ARG A 422 4.19 -13.66 -20.30
CA ARG A 422 4.64 -14.73 -19.41
C ARG A 422 4.20 -14.42 -18.00
N PHE A 423 3.31 -15.26 -17.47
CA PHE A 423 2.94 -15.21 -16.07
C PHE A 423 3.86 -16.13 -15.28
N ARG A 424 4.36 -15.62 -14.16
CA ARG A 424 5.08 -16.44 -13.18
C ARG A 424 4.06 -17.20 -12.35
N THR A 425 4.36 -18.43 -12.02
CA THR A 425 3.55 -19.23 -11.09
C THR A 425 4.24 -19.29 -9.74
N PRO A 426 3.54 -19.63 -8.64
CA PRO A 426 4.16 -19.75 -7.32
C PRO A 426 5.00 -21.02 -7.16
N PHE A 427 5.11 -21.82 -8.22
CA PHE A 427 5.86 -23.07 -8.23
C PHE A 427 7.28 -22.86 -8.76
N TYR A 428 8.24 -23.55 -8.17
CA TYR A 428 9.65 -23.44 -8.53
C TYR A 428 10.25 -24.78 -8.89
N ASN A 429 11.05 -24.77 -9.94
CA ASN A 429 11.92 -25.87 -10.34
C ASN A 429 13.38 -25.51 -10.08
N ASN A 430 14.18 -26.53 -9.83
CA ASN A 430 15.62 -26.36 -9.73
C ASN A 430 16.20 -26.39 -11.14
N HIS A 431 16.72 -25.25 -11.58
CA HIS A 431 17.37 -25.11 -12.88
C HIS A 431 18.88 -25.31 -12.73
N ARG A 432 19.44 -26.28 -13.46
CA ARG A 432 20.89 -26.51 -13.48
C ARG A 432 21.57 -25.31 -14.11
N THR A 433 22.56 -24.78 -13.41
CA THR A 433 23.39 -23.67 -13.92
C THR A 433 24.45 -24.20 -14.89
N GLU A 434 24.78 -23.40 -15.90
CA GLU A 434 25.84 -23.74 -16.86
C GLU A 434 27.23 -23.78 -16.20
N ASP A 435 27.46 -22.92 -15.20
CA ASP A 435 28.69 -22.86 -14.44
C ASP A 435 28.45 -22.34 -13.02
N PHE A 436 29.47 -22.49 -12.17
CA PHE A 436 29.47 -22.00 -10.80
C PHE A 436 29.30 -20.48 -10.70
N SER A 437 29.78 -19.72 -11.71
CA SER A 437 29.70 -18.26 -11.73
C SER A 437 28.25 -17.78 -11.74
N LYS A 438 27.38 -18.41 -12.54
CA LYS A 438 25.95 -18.11 -12.59
C LYS A 438 25.25 -18.47 -11.28
N PHE A 439 25.60 -19.60 -10.66
CA PHE A 439 25.08 -19.97 -9.34
C PHE A 439 25.44 -18.93 -8.28
N PHE A 440 26.72 -18.55 -8.18
CA PHE A 440 27.19 -17.59 -7.18
C PHE A 440 26.61 -16.19 -7.38
N TYR A 441 26.44 -15.77 -8.64
CA TYR A 441 25.73 -14.54 -8.98
C TYR A 441 24.27 -14.55 -8.48
N ALA A 442 23.56 -15.67 -8.66
CA ALA A 442 22.20 -15.82 -8.16
C ALA A 442 22.14 -15.80 -6.62
N VAL A 443 23.11 -16.44 -5.94
CA VAL A 443 23.23 -16.35 -4.47
C VAL A 443 23.39 -14.89 -4.04
N GLY A 444 24.36 -14.16 -4.62
CA GLY A 444 24.61 -12.75 -4.30
C GLY A 444 23.39 -11.84 -4.54
N ASN A 445 22.68 -12.02 -5.64
CA ASN A 445 21.44 -11.27 -5.92
C ASN A 445 20.33 -11.62 -4.93
N SER A 446 20.09 -12.91 -4.67
CA SER A 446 19.04 -13.35 -3.73
C SER A 446 19.28 -12.85 -2.30
N THR A 447 20.54 -12.66 -1.91
CA THR A 447 20.92 -12.05 -0.63
C THR A 447 20.64 -10.54 -0.62
N LYS A 448 20.96 -9.81 -1.69
CA LYS A 448 20.64 -8.38 -1.82
C LYS A 448 19.13 -8.14 -1.77
N ASP A 449 18.39 -9.00 -2.45
CA ASP A 449 16.94 -9.03 -2.49
C ASP A 449 16.32 -9.24 -1.10
N GLU A 450 16.83 -10.20 -0.33
CA GLU A 450 16.43 -10.42 1.07
C GLU A 450 16.69 -9.19 1.95
N ILE A 451 17.87 -8.56 1.83
CA ILE A 451 18.21 -7.34 2.57
C ILE A 451 17.27 -6.20 2.17
N GLY A 452 16.98 -6.04 0.87
CA GLY A 452 16.05 -5.03 0.36
C GLY A 452 14.64 -5.20 0.92
N VAL A 453 14.09 -6.41 0.87
CA VAL A 453 12.76 -6.73 1.44
C VAL A 453 12.74 -6.45 2.94
N ARG A 454 13.77 -6.88 3.68
CA ARG A 454 13.83 -6.66 5.13
C ARG A 454 13.92 -5.17 5.47
N LYS A 455 14.73 -4.42 4.72
CA LYS A 455 14.86 -2.97 4.85
C LYS A 455 13.54 -2.25 4.58
N PHE A 456 12.82 -2.66 3.53
CA PHE A 456 11.47 -2.16 3.24
C PHE A 456 10.51 -2.36 4.42
N LEU A 457 10.40 -3.61 4.91
CA LEU A 457 9.49 -3.96 6.01
C LEU A 457 9.85 -3.24 7.33
N HIS A 458 11.14 -3.08 7.60
CA HIS A 458 11.63 -2.34 8.76
C HIS A 458 11.27 -0.87 8.67
N ASN A 459 11.60 -0.21 7.55
CA ASN A 459 11.29 1.21 7.34
C ASN A 459 9.78 1.49 7.29
N ALA A 460 8.97 0.55 6.81
CA ALA A 460 7.51 0.67 6.89
C ALA A 460 7.00 0.66 8.34
N THR A 461 7.62 -0.13 9.21
CA THR A 461 7.32 -0.14 10.65
C THR A 461 7.71 1.20 11.28
N ALA A 462 8.94 1.67 11.04
CA ALA A 462 9.42 2.97 11.53
C ALA A 462 8.56 4.14 11.08
N LEU A 463 8.13 4.13 9.82
CA LEU A 463 7.27 5.16 9.26
C LEU A 463 5.89 5.23 9.96
N PHE A 464 5.37 4.12 10.47
CA PHE A 464 4.13 4.12 11.25
C PHE A 464 4.27 4.92 12.55
N TYR A 465 5.41 4.80 13.25
CA TYR A 465 5.72 5.56 14.46
C TYR A 465 6.18 7.01 14.16
N GLN A 466 6.73 7.25 12.97
CA GLN A 466 7.18 8.56 12.51
C GLN A 466 6.46 9.01 11.21
N PRO A 467 5.13 9.25 11.23
CA PRO A 467 4.33 9.46 10.03
C PRO A 467 4.44 10.90 9.45
N GLU A 468 5.53 11.61 9.70
CA GLU A 468 5.82 12.95 9.16
C GLU A 468 6.91 12.89 8.08
N PRO A 469 6.57 12.48 6.84
CA PRO A 469 7.49 12.62 5.72
C PRO A 469 7.86 14.08 5.49
N GLU A 470 9.13 14.34 5.15
CA GLU A 470 9.56 15.65 4.68
C GLU A 470 8.92 16.02 3.32
N LYS A 471 8.37 15.06 2.53
CA LYS A 471 7.68 15.28 1.24
C LYS A 471 6.63 14.20 0.92
N GLY A 472 5.41 14.59 0.53
CA GLY A 472 4.45 13.75 -0.22
C GLY A 472 3.41 12.91 0.56
N GLY A 473 3.44 12.88 1.89
CA GLY A 473 2.45 12.12 2.69
C GLY A 473 2.87 10.66 2.99
N TYR A 474 2.18 10.01 3.95
CA TYR A 474 2.54 8.70 4.49
C TYR A 474 2.60 7.60 3.41
N TYR A 475 1.54 7.48 2.61
CA TYR A 475 1.45 6.42 1.60
C TYR A 475 2.36 6.66 0.40
N ARG A 476 2.68 7.92 0.08
CA ARG A 476 3.67 8.26 -0.95
C ARG A 476 5.07 7.81 -0.55
N GLN A 477 5.42 7.93 0.72
CA GLN A 477 6.70 7.43 1.24
C GLN A 477 6.77 5.90 1.21
N LEU A 478 5.67 5.20 1.56
CA LEU A 478 5.58 3.74 1.39
C LEU A 478 5.73 3.30 -0.07
N GLU A 479 5.11 4.03 -1.01
CA GLU A 479 5.28 3.81 -2.45
C GLU A 479 6.74 3.97 -2.88
N MET A 480 7.40 5.06 -2.46
CA MET A 480 8.83 5.29 -2.73
C MET A 480 9.72 4.19 -2.15
N TYR A 481 9.44 3.72 -0.92
CA TYR A 481 10.18 2.60 -0.33
C TYR A 481 9.97 1.31 -1.10
N ALA A 482 8.75 1.02 -1.54
CA ALA A 482 8.46 -0.16 -2.35
C ALA A 482 9.19 -0.10 -3.72
N GLU A 483 9.20 1.04 -4.39
CA GLU A 483 9.93 1.23 -5.66
C GLU A 483 11.46 1.12 -5.47
N HIS A 484 12.00 1.64 -4.37
CA HIS A 484 13.45 1.69 -4.16
C HIS A 484 14.05 0.40 -3.61
N PHE A 485 13.38 -0.25 -2.65
CA PHE A 485 13.90 -1.42 -1.95
C PHE A 485 13.34 -2.75 -2.45
N MET A 486 12.29 -2.72 -3.28
CA MET A 486 11.78 -3.89 -3.99
C MET A 486 11.78 -3.70 -5.53
N PRO A 487 12.91 -3.32 -6.18
CA PRO A 487 12.93 -2.96 -7.61
C PRO A 487 12.64 -4.11 -8.61
N GLY A 488 12.49 -5.36 -8.15
CA GLY A 488 11.92 -6.50 -8.91
C GLY A 488 10.48 -6.87 -8.51
N SER A 489 9.98 -6.25 -7.44
CA SER A 489 8.59 -6.09 -6.99
C SER A 489 7.66 -7.31 -7.03
N SER A 490 8.08 -8.41 -6.39
CA SER A 490 7.11 -9.44 -6.02
C SER A 490 7.10 -9.69 -4.52
N VAL A 491 5.89 -9.71 -3.95
CA VAL A 491 5.64 -10.28 -2.61
C VAL A 491 6.14 -11.74 -2.55
N ASP A 492 6.21 -12.41 -3.71
CA ASP A 492 6.70 -13.79 -3.86
C ASP A 492 8.13 -13.98 -3.32
N MET A 493 8.93 -12.90 -3.24
CA MET A 493 10.28 -12.95 -2.68
C MET A 493 10.28 -13.26 -1.18
N ILE A 494 9.23 -12.87 -0.45
CA ILE A 494 9.08 -13.19 0.98
C ILE A 494 8.99 -14.72 1.17
N ALA A 495 8.31 -15.42 0.26
CA ALA A 495 8.20 -16.88 0.28
C ALA A 495 9.54 -17.59 0.03
N GLN A 496 10.54 -16.90 -0.49
CA GLN A 496 11.89 -17.43 -0.74
C GLN A 496 12.90 -17.08 0.35
N LEU A 497 12.48 -16.36 1.39
CA LEU A 497 13.34 -16.01 2.52
C LEU A 497 13.66 -17.26 3.36
N PRO A 498 14.83 -17.29 4.00
CA PRO A 498 15.05 -18.24 5.08
C PRO A 498 13.99 -18.02 6.16
N ASP A 499 13.32 -19.09 6.57
CA ASP A 499 12.26 -19.08 7.59
C ASP A 499 11.00 -18.31 7.18
N ALA A 500 10.68 -18.29 5.88
CA ALA A 500 9.47 -17.67 5.36
C ALA A 500 8.18 -18.13 6.07
N ASP A 501 8.09 -19.41 6.44
CA ASP A 501 6.97 -19.97 7.21
C ASP A 501 6.82 -19.34 8.60
N VAL A 502 7.95 -19.03 9.25
CA VAL A 502 7.98 -18.32 10.54
C VAL A 502 7.58 -16.86 10.35
N VAL A 503 8.03 -16.19 9.29
CA VAL A 503 7.64 -14.81 8.94
C VAL A 503 6.13 -14.71 8.70
N TYR A 504 5.55 -15.63 7.92
CA TYR A 504 4.11 -15.64 7.66
C TYR A 504 3.30 -15.99 8.92
N SER A 505 3.79 -16.91 9.75
CA SER A 505 3.17 -17.17 11.06
C SER A 505 3.18 -15.94 11.96
N ALA A 506 4.28 -15.19 11.97
CA ALA A 506 4.39 -13.95 12.73
C ALA A 506 3.38 -12.91 12.23
N SER A 507 3.28 -12.73 10.91
CA SER A 507 2.28 -11.85 10.29
C SER A 507 0.84 -12.26 10.64
N GLN A 508 0.50 -13.56 10.53
CA GLN A 508 -0.83 -14.07 10.87
C GLN A 508 -1.17 -13.91 12.36
N LEU A 509 -0.21 -14.14 13.25
CA LEU A 509 -0.38 -13.92 14.70
C LEU A 509 -0.59 -12.43 15.00
N GLU A 510 0.25 -11.56 14.47
CA GLU A 510 0.12 -10.10 14.65
C GLU A 510 -1.25 -9.59 14.20
N ASP A 511 -1.71 -10.00 13.01
CA ASP A 511 -3.04 -9.66 12.48
C ASP A 511 -4.15 -10.14 13.41
N LYS A 512 -4.15 -11.44 13.76
CA LYS A 512 -5.20 -12.04 14.57
C LYS A 512 -5.24 -11.50 16.00
N LEU A 513 -4.08 -11.28 16.62
CA LEU A 513 -3.95 -10.76 17.97
C LEU A 513 -4.36 -9.29 18.03
N LEU A 514 -3.98 -8.47 17.03
CA LEU A 514 -4.45 -7.08 16.93
C LEU A 514 -5.99 -7.01 16.84
N GLU A 515 -6.60 -7.86 16.02
CA GLU A 515 -8.06 -7.92 15.93
C GLU A 515 -8.70 -8.37 17.26
N ALA A 516 -8.07 -9.32 17.97
CA ALA A 516 -8.52 -9.75 19.30
C ALA A 516 -8.43 -8.61 20.33
N ASP A 517 -7.36 -7.83 20.28
CA ASP A 517 -7.15 -6.67 21.15
C ASP A 517 -8.21 -5.60 20.87
N PHE A 518 -8.46 -5.26 19.61
CA PHE A 518 -9.58 -4.37 19.27
C PHE A 518 -10.92 -4.94 19.72
N ALA A 519 -11.18 -6.23 19.51
CA ALA A 519 -12.43 -6.86 19.92
C ALA A 519 -12.68 -6.74 21.44
N LYS A 520 -11.64 -6.94 22.25
CA LYS A 520 -11.66 -6.75 23.72
C LYS A 520 -12.18 -5.36 24.12
N PHE A 521 -11.83 -4.34 23.34
CA PHE A 521 -12.21 -2.94 23.57
C PHE A 521 -13.33 -2.43 22.65
N ASN A 522 -14.14 -3.32 22.09
CA ASN A 522 -15.23 -2.95 21.18
C ASN A 522 -14.77 -2.10 19.98
N TRP A 523 -13.63 -2.46 19.42
CA TRP A 523 -12.99 -1.76 18.31
C TRP A 523 -12.79 -0.27 18.58
N VAL A 524 -12.50 0.10 19.83
CA VAL A 524 -12.10 1.46 20.20
C VAL A 524 -10.59 1.47 20.43
N HIS A 525 -9.90 2.42 19.80
CA HIS A 525 -8.46 2.64 20.02
C HIS A 525 -8.14 2.79 21.51
N GLN A 526 -7.06 2.18 21.95
CA GLN A 526 -6.53 2.35 23.30
C GLN A 526 -5.12 2.92 23.22
N PRO A 527 -4.80 3.97 24.02
CA PRO A 527 -3.47 4.60 24.01
C PRO A 527 -2.32 3.63 24.32
N THR A 528 -2.61 2.55 25.04
CA THR A 528 -1.61 1.58 25.49
C THR A 528 -1.28 0.51 24.44
N LEU A 529 -2.09 0.31 23.40
CA LEU A 529 -1.91 -0.80 22.45
C LEU A 529 -0.66 -0.67 21.57
N SER A 530 -0.22 0.55 21.31
CA SER A 530 0.97 0.85 20.51
C SER A 530 2.16 1.29 21.36
N THR A 531 2.00 1.38 22.69
CA THR A 531 3.05 1.84 23.60
C THR A 531 4.22 0.85 23.59
N LEU A 532 5.42 1.38 23.32
CA LEU A 532 6.65 0.61 23.40
C LEU A 532 7.09 0.47 24.85
N ASP A 533 7.39 -0.77 25.25
CA ASP A 533 8.09 -1.04 26.49
C ASP A 533 9.50 -0.41 26.44
N PRO A 534 9.88 0.43 27.42
CA PRO A 534 11.18 1.12 27.40
C PRO A 534 12.39 0.19 27.45
N GLU A 535 12.26 -1.01 28.05
CA GLU A 535 13.35 -1.98 28.20
C GLU A 535 13.40 -2.94 27.02
N LEU A 536 12.24 -3.47 26.62
CA LEU A 536 12.14 -4.48 25.56
C LEU A 536 12.11 -3.87 24.16
N LYS A 537 11.84 -2.56 24.04
CA LYS A 537 11.63 -1.84 22.77
C LYS A 537 10.57 -2.51 21.88
N MET A 538 9.53 -3.07 22.50
CA MET A 538 8.46 -3.80 21.82
C MET A 538 7.13 -3.49 22.49
N THR A 539 6.02 -3.61 21.76
CA THR A 539 4.68 -3.53 22.37
C THR A 539 4.35 -4.84 23.11
N GLU A 540 3.35 -4.81 23.99
CA GLU A 540 2.84 -6.03 24.66
C GLU A 540 2.39 -7.09 23.64
N ARG A 541 1.78 -6.65 22.53
CA ARG A 541 1.35 -7.53 21.44
C ARG A 541 2.54 -8.19 20.75
N ASN A 542 3.56 -7.42 20.40
CA ASN A 542 4.78 -7.94 19.78
C ASN A 542 5.45 -9.00 20.68
N GLN A 543 5.44 -8.77 22.00
CA GLN A 543 5.94 -9.74 22.97
C GLN A 543 5.08 -11.02 23.00
N ALA A 544 3.75 -10.89 23.01
CA ALA A 544 2.85 -12.04 22.96
C ALA A 544 3.05 -12.86 21.67
N THR A 545 3.19 -12.21 20.52
CA THR A 545 3.50 -12.87 19.24
C THR A 545 4.83 -13.62 19.33
N LEU A 546 5.88 -13.00 19.87
CA LEU A 546 7.19 -13.64 20.03
C LEU A 546 7.09 -14.89 20.92
N ASP A 547 6.33 -14.82 22.01
CA ASP A 547 6.14 -15.92 22.93
C ASP A 547 5.39 -17.09 22.27
N TYR A 548 4.36 -16.81 21.46
CA TYR A 548 3.70 -17.85 20.67
C TYR A 548 4.59 -18.42 19.57
N LEU A 549 5.35 -17.59 18.86
CA LEU A 549 6.31 -18.07 17.85
C LEU A 549 7.32 -19.05 18.45
N LYS A 550 7.86 -18.75 19.63
CA LYS A 550 8.76 -19.65 20.39
C LYS A 550 8.11 -20.98 20.76
N ARG A 551 6.79 -20.98 21.01
CA ARG A 551 6.02 -22.19 21.33
C ARG A 551 5.65 -23.01 20.09
N ILE A 552 5.38 -22.35 18.95
CA ILE A 552 5.06 -23.00 17.68
C ILE A 552 6.31 -23.61 17.04
N TYR A 553 7.44 -22.91 17.16
CA TYR A 553 8.74 -23.29 16.58
C TYR A 553 9.82 -23.45 17.67
N PRO A 554 9.69 -24.46 18.56
CA PRO A 554 10.65 -24.69 19.65
C PRO A 554 12.02 -25.20 19.15
N ASP A 555 12.06 -25.76 17.93
CA ASP A 555 13.26 -26.38 17.34
C ASP A 555 14.15 -25.37 16.59
N LEU A 556 13.73 -24.10 16.47
CA LEU A 556 14.63 -23.02 16.07
C LEU A 556 15.65 -22.84 17.20
N ASP A 557 16.86 -23.35 16.97
CA ASP A 557 18.02 -23.49 17.88
C ASP A 557 18.08 -22.49 19.06
N PRO A 558 18.37 -22.88 20.31
CA PRO A 558 18.47 -21.97 21.47
C PRO A 558 19.36 -20.72 21.32
N GLU A 559 20.34 -20.70 20.40
CA GLU A 559 21.11 -19.47 20.03
C GLU A 559 20.34 -18.55 19.04
N SER A 560 19.12 -18.94 18.64
CA SER A 560 18.27 -18.38 17.57
C SER A 560 17.16 -17.41 18.02
N ASP A 561 17.16 -16.88 19.25
CA ASP A 561 16.16 -15.87 19.65
C ASP A 561 16.05 -14.74 18.60
N TRP A 562 17.17 -14.40 17.97
CA TRP A 562 17.24 -13.43 16.89
C TRP A 562 16.46 -13.83 15.62
N ARG A 563 16.31 -15.12 15.29
CA ARG A 563 15.55 -15.58 14.11
C ARG A 563 14.05 -15.40 14.31
N GLN A 564 13.54 -15.69 15.52
CA GLN A 564 12.14 -15.41 15.83
C GLN A 564 11.88 -13.89 15.91
N ARG A 565 12.83 -13.11 16.45
CA ARG A 565 12.74 -11.64 16.45
C ARG A 565 12.76 -11.06 15.04
N ARG A 566 13.65 -11.55 14.17
CA ARG A 566 13.67 -11.20 12.74
C ARG A 566 12.32 -11.49 12.10
N ALA A 567 11.78 -12.70 12.30
CA ALA A 567 10.49 -13.08 11.74
C ALA A 567 9.36 -12.20 12.27
N LEU A 568 9.37 -11.86 13.56
CA LEU A 568 8.45 -10.91 14.17
C LEU A 568 8.52 -9.54 13.50
N ILE A 569 9.70 -8.93 13.41
CA ILE A 569 9.86 -7.59 12.80
C ILE A 569 9.41 -7.58 11.34
N MET A 570 9.74 -8.63 10.57
CA MET A 570 9.27 -8.76 9.19
C MET A 570 7.75 -8.96 9.12
N GLY A 571 7.16 -9.76 10.01
CA GLY A 571 5.72 -9.96 10.10
C GLY A 571 4.95 -8.69 10.52
N VAL A 572 5.49 -7.92 11.46
CA VAL A 572 4.99 -6.60 11.85
C VAL A 572 5.06 -5.65 10.65
N GLY A 573 6.21 -5.58 9.97
CA GLY A 573 6.36 -4.73 8.79
C GLY A 573 5.43 -5.10 7.64
N ASP A 574 5.14 -6.38 7.44
CA ASP A 574 4.18 -6.86 6.45
C ASP A 574 2.75 -6.38 6.78
N ASN A 575 2.35 -6.46 8.06
CA ASN A 575 1.06 -5.92 8.51
C ASN A 575 0.95 -4.39 8.42
N HIS A 576 2.06 -3.67 8.47
CA HIS A 576 2.09 -2.21 8.27
C HIS A 576 2.24 -1.80 6.80
N SER A 577 2.53 -2.73 5.87
CA SER A 577 2.80 -2.39 4.47
C SER A 577 2.12 -3.31 3.45
N ILE A 578 2.58 -4.54 3.21
CA ILE A 578 2.05 -5.37 2.12
C ILE A 578 0.63 -5.87 2.43
N GLY A 579 0.43 -6.38 3.66
CA GLY A 579 -0.87 -6.80 4.16
C GLY A 579 -1.76 -5.62 4.58
N LEU A 580 -1.16 -4.46 4.93
CA LEU A 580 -1.81 -3.27 5.53
C LEU A 580 -2.75 -3.55 6.72
N LYS A 581 -2.74 -4.76 7.32
CA LYS A 581 -3.74 -5.16 8.32
C LYS A 581 -3.72 -4.30 9.58
N ALA A 582 -2.55 -3.85 10.04
CA ALA A 582 -2.46 -2.93 11.16
C ALA A 582 -3.22 -1.61 10.88
N ILE A 583 -3.12 -1.14 9.65
CA ILE A 583 -3.71 0.13 9.21
C ILE A 583 -5.19 -0.03 8.83
N GLU A 584 -5.58 -1.12 8.15
CA GLU A 584 -6.97 -1.44 7.83
C GLU A 584 -7.79 -1.66 9.11
N HIS A 585 -7.25 -2.42 10.07
CA HIS A 585 -7.89 -2.62 11.38
C HIS A 585 -7.93 -1.34 12.20
N GLY A 586 -6.84 -0.55 12.22
CA GLY A 586 -6.82 0.75 12.89
C GLY A 586 -7.78 1.77 12.27
N ALA A 587 -7.92 1.79 10.94
CA ALA A 587 -8.88 2.63 10.22
C ALA A 587 -10.32 2.17 10.44
N ARG A 588 -10.53 0.86 10.61
CA ARG A 588 -11.80 0.30 11.05
C ARG A 588 -12.08 0.74 12.49
N ALA A 589 -11.15 0.63 13.42
CA ALA A 589 -11.36 0.99 14.82
C ALA A 589 -11.79 2.45 15.01
N ASP A 590 -12.68 2.66 15.97
CA ASP A 590 -13.21 3.95 16.34
C ASP A 590 -12.23 4.72 17.24
N PRO A 591 -12.14 6.04 17.06
CA PRO A 591 -11.34 6.89 17.93
C PRO A 591 -11.92 6.88 19.35
N THR A 592 -11.07 6.94 20.38
CA THR A 592 -11.52 7.07 21.77
C THR A 592 -12.27 8.39 21.94
N MET A 593 -13.60 8.33 22.08
CA MET A 593 -14.40 9.51 22.38
C MET A 593 -14.50 9.71 23.89
N MET A 594 -13.96 10.82 24.41
CA MET A 594 -14.22 11.22 25.79
C MET A 594 -15.65 11.75 25.91
N SER A 595 -16.60 10.89 26.28
CA SER A 595 -17.99 11.29 26.51
C SER A 595 -18.22 12.03 27.83
N GLU A 596 -17.22 12.11 28.71
CA GLU A 596 -17.39 12.62 30.08
C GLU A 596 -17.17 14.14 30.25
N PHE A 597 -16.49 14.81 29.31
CA PHE A 597 -16.19 16.23 29.43
C PHE A 597 -16.96 17.04 28.39
N GLY A 598 -18.13 17.55 28.80
CA GLY A 598 -19.00 18.43 28.01
C GLY A 598 -18.38 19.76 27.55
N THR A 599 -17.07 19.96 27.67
CA THR A 599 -16.31 21.11 27.17
C THR A 599 -14.84 20.73 26.93
N GLY A 600 -14.52 20.27 25.72
CA GLY A 600 -13.27 20.57 24.98
C GLY A 600 -11.91 20.04 25.46
N ARG A 601 -11.19 19.46 24.48
CA ARG A 601 -9.74 19.51 24.17
C ARG A 601 -8.84 18.30 24.40
N ASP A 602 -9.19 17.33 25.26
CA ASP A 602 -8.25 16.23 25.51
C ASP A 602 -8.72 14.94 24.83
N VAL A 603 -8.49 14.81 23.51
CA VAL A 603 -8.51 13.48 22.89
C VAL A 603 -7.17 12.82 23.22
N VAL A 604 -7.20 11.67 23.91
CA VAL A 604 -5.98 10.91 24.18
C VAL A 604 -5.43 10.45 22.84
N SER A 605 -4.19 10.83 22.55
CA SER A 605 -3.53 10.35 21.34
C SER A 605 -3.48 8.83 21.35
N TYR A 606 -3.80 8.19 20.22
CA TYR A 606 -3.67 6.73 20.11
C TYR A 606 -2.19 6.32 20.32
N ASP A 607 -1.25 7.22 19.97
CA ASP A 607 0.21 7.28 20.25
C ASP A 607 0.76 8.68 19.79
N LYS A 608 2.05 9.00 19.98
CA LYS A 608 2.68 10.34 19.82
C LYS A 608 2.38 11.12 18.52
N LYS A 609 1.96 10.50 17.40
CA LYS A 609 1.64 11.17 16.10
C LYS A 609 0.48 10.52 15.28
N ASP A 610 -0.43 9.85 15.97
CA ASP A 610 -1.12 8.62 15.52
C ASP A 610 -2.49 8.76 14.80
N HIS A 611 -2.63 9.49 13.70
CA HIS A 611 -3.88 9.37 12.89
C HIS A 611 -3.68 9.37 11.38
N LYS A 612 -2.56 9.95 10.92
CA LYS A 612 -2.22 10.08 9.50
C LYS A 612 -2.28 8.74 8.74
N PRO A 613 -1.78 7.61 9.27
CA PRO A 613 -1.89 6.33 8.57
C PRO A 613 -3.34 5.91 8.30
N PHE A 614 -4.28 6.26 9.18
CA PHE A 614 -5.68 5.83 9.09
C PHE A 614 -6.55 6.79 8.26
N MET A 615 -6.18 8.07 8.16
CA MET A 615 -7.00 9.11 7.52
C MET A 615 -7.34 8.83 6.05
N ALA A 616 -6.40 8.27 5.27
CA ALA A 616 -6.65 7.97 3.86
C ALA A 616 -7.79 6.95 3.67
N LEU A 617 -7.92 6.01 4.62
CA LEU A 617 -8.93 4.96 4.56
C LEU A 617 -10.21 5.33 5.32
N ASN A 618 -10.14 6.11 6.39
CA ASN A 618 -11.34 6.53 7.13
C ASN A 618 -11.19 7.96 7.70
N PRO A 619 -11.32 8.99 6.84
CA PRO A 619 -11.12 10.37 7.24
C PRO A 619 -12.19 10.88 8.21
N PHE A 620 -13.44 10.45 8.02
CA PHE A 620 -14.56 10.92 8.85
C PHE A 620 -14.37 10.56 10.32
N SER A 621 -13.91 9.34 10.63
CA SER A 621 -13.62 8.94 12.01
C SER A 621 -12.30 9.52 12.53
N HIS A 622 -11.19 9.37 11.79
CA HIS A 622 -9.84 9.63 12.34
C HIS A 622 -9.39 11.09 12.28
N TYR A 623 -9.98 11.87 11.38
CA TYR A 623 -9.80 13.32 11.34
C TYR A 623 -11.05 14.03 11.86
N GLY A 624 -12.22 13.71 11.29
CA GLY A 624 -13.48 14.37 11.61
C GLY A 624 -13.87 14.28 13.09
N ILE A 625 -14.11 13.08 13.64
CA ILE A 625 -14.50 12.92 15.07
C ILE A 625 -13.39 13.40 16.02
N ARG A 626 -12.12 13.15 15.66
CA ARG A 626 -10.98 13.53 16.51
C ARG A 626 -10.88 15.04 16.69
N TYR A 627 -11.09 15.82 15.63
CA TYR A 627 -10.98 17.27 15.66
C TYR A 627 -12.34 17.99 15.76
N SER A 628 -13.46 17.26 15.85
CA SER A 628 -14.82 17.84 15.95
C SER A 628 -15.15 18.51 17.27
N THR A 629 -14.24 18.52 18.25
CA THR A 629 -14.45 19.21 19.53
C THR A 629 -14.42 20.74 19.40
N ASP A 630 -13.90 21.26 18.29
CA ASP A 630 -14.05 22.66 17.94
C ASP A 630 -15.43 22.89 17.28
N ARG A 631 -16.30 23.64 17.99
CA ARG A 631 -17.60 24.07 17.46
C ARG A 631 -17.47 24.83 16.14
N SER A 632 -16.31 25.43 15.88
CA SER A 632 -16.05 26.21 14.68
C SER A 632 -15.60 25.38 13.48
N THR A 633 -15.15 24.12 13.66
CA THR A 633 -14.55 23.33 12.56
C THR A 633 -15.47 22.21 12.05
N PHE A 634 -16.10 21.41 12.93
CA PHE A 634 -16.97 20.29 12.48
C PHE A 634 -18.29 20.13 13.24
N GLY A 635 -18.34 20.51 14.52
CA GLY A 635 -19.43 20.14 15.44
C GLY A 635 -19.98 18.71 15.19
N ASN A 636 -21.30 18.55 15.07
CA ASN A 636 -21.92 17.22 14.86
C ASN A 636 -22.33 16.92 13.40
N LEU A 637 -21.82 17.67 12.41
CA LEU A 637 -22.28 17.58 11.02
C LEU A 637 -22.06 16.19 10.39
N LEU A 638 -21.05 15.46 10.85
CA LEU A 638 -20.76 14.09 10.39
C LEU A 638 -21.89 13.09 10.70
N PHE A 639 -22.71 13.41 11.70
CA PHE A 639 -23.85 12.61 12.16
C PHE A 639 -25.18 13.08 11.56
N LEU A 640 -25.14 14.03 10.61
CA LEU A 640 -26.33 14.45 9.89
C LEU A 640 -26.78 13.31 8.96
N PRO A 641 -28.07 12.92 8.98
CA PRO A 641 -28.60 11.97 8.02
C PRO A 641 -28.41 12.47 6.59
N VAL A 642 -27.70 11.71 5.76
CA VAL A 642 -27.55 11.99 4.32
C VAL A 642 -28.57 11.20 3.49
N LYS A 643 -29.28 10.27 4.13
CA LYS A 643 -30.36 9.47 3.56
C LYS A 643 -31.51 9.38 4.57
N GLY A 644 -32.75 9.48 4.08
CA GLY A 644 -33.95 9.49 4.91
C GLY A 644 -34.63 10.87 4.98
N LYS A 645 -35.87 10.93 5.46
CA LYS A 645 -36.65 12.18 5.51
C LYS A 645 -36.26 13.01 6.75
N ILE A 646 -35.34 13.98 6.58
CA ILE A 646 -35.20 15.09 7.55
C ILE A 646 -36.42 16.03 7.48
N VAL A 647 -37.18 15.96 6.39
CA VAL A 647 -38.33 16.83 6.11
C VAL A 647 -39.64 16.09 6.43
N GLU A 648 -40.46 16.64 7.34
CA GLU A 648 -41.76 16.04 7.70
C GLU A 648 -42.65 15.81 6.47
N SER A 649 -43.09 14.56 6.34
CA SER A 649 -43.57 13.93 5.10
C SER A 649 -44.90 14.44 4.51
N SER A 650 -45.52 15.46 5.09
CA SER A 650 -46.80 16.01 4.62
C SER A 650 -46.71 17.41 4.01
N TYR A 651 -45.76 18.26 4.43
CA TYR A 651 -45.71 19.68 4.00
C TYR A 651 -44.34 20.20 3.54
N GLY A 652 -43.24 19.44 3.68
CA GLY A 652 -41.95 19.89 3.16
C GLY A 652 -41.23 20.92 4.04
N ILE A 653 -41.58 21.00 5.33
CA ILE A 653 -41.03 22.01 6.26
C ILE A 653 -39.63 21.59 6.70
N TRP A 654 -38.64 22.42 6.39
CA TRP A 654 -37.28 22.38 6.94
C TRP A 654 -37.19 23.15 8.26
N ASP A 655 -36.62 22.51 9.28
CA ASP A 655 -36.29 23.03 10.61
C ASP A 655 -34.92 22.51 11.06
N HIS A 656 -33.95 23.42 11.21
CA HIS A 656 -32.59 23.06 11.64
C HIS A 656 -32.55 22.49 13.07
N ASN A 657 -33.51 22.81 13.95
CA ASN A 657 -33.57 22.24 15.30
C ASN A 657 -33.89 20.75 15.28
N GLN A 658 -34.72 20.32 14.33
CA GLN A 658 -34.98 18.90 14.11
C GLN A 658 -33.72 18.19 13.59
N ALA A 659 -33.02 18.79 12.63
CA ALA A 659 -31.73 18.27 12.16
C ALA A 659 -30.69 18.15 13.30
N MET A 660 -30.60 19.14 14.19
CA MET A 660 -29.75 19.08 15.39
C MET A 660 -30.13 17.94 16.35
N LYS A 661 -31.43 17.64 16.51
CA LYS A 661 -31.90 16.51 17.33
C LYS A 661 -31.50 15.16 16.71
N GLU A 662 -31.71 15.00 15.40
CA GLU A 662 -31.32 13.78 14.68
C GLU A 662 -29.80 13.57 14.71
N MET A 663 -29.00 14.63 14.52
CA MET A 663 -27.53 14.55 14.66
C MET A 663 -27.12 14.05 16.05
N LYS A 664 -27.73 14.57 17.13
CA LYS A 664 -27.46 14.10 18.49
C LYS A 664 -27.87 12.64 18.69
N LYS A 665 -28.99 12.22 18.09
CA LYS A 665 -29.47 10.83 18.15
C LYS A 665 -28.48 9.88 17.46
N ASN A 666 -28.03 10.22 16.25
CA ASN A 666 -27.03 9.46 15.51
C ASN A 666 -25.66 9.44 16.22
N MET A 667 -25.23 10.56 16.81
CA MET A 667 -23.98 10.63 17.60
C MET A 667 -24.04 9.72 18.84
N ASN A 668 -25.14 9.77 19.60
CA ASN A 668 -25.33 8.90 20.77
C ASN A 668 -25.39 7.42 20.35
N SER A 669 -26.01 7.14 19.21
CA SER A 669 -26.04 5.81 18.61
C SER A 669 -24.65 5.34 18.15
N PHE A 670 -23.77 6.24 17.74
CA PHE A 670 -22.39 5.88 17.39
C PHE A 670 -21.62 5.45 18.66
N ILE A 671 -21.76 6.20 19.75
CA ILE A 671 -21.06 5.90 21.03
C ILE A 671 -21.60 4.63 21.67
N THR A 672 -22.93 4.51 21.74
CA THR A 672 -23.59 3.48 22.56
C THR A 672 -24.11 2.28 21.77
N GLY A 673 -23.99 2.30 20.44
CA GLY A 673 -24.48 1.27 19.51
C GLY A 673 -25.81 1.63 18.83
N ARG A 674 -26.08 1.03 17.65
CA ARG A 674 -27.18 1.42 16.77
C ARG A 674 -28.54 0.93 17.28
N ASP A 675 -29.44 1.87 17.51
CA ASP A 675 -30.84 1.59 17.84
C ASP A 675 -31.62 1.15 16.59
N ILE A 676 -32.64 0.31 16.80
CA ILE A 676 -33.49 -0.23 15.72
C ILE A 676 -34.14 0.91 14.90
N GLU A 677 -34.49 2.02 15.54
CA GLU A 677 -35.11 3.18 14.89
C GLU A 677 -34.18 3.94 13.94
N LEU A 678 -32.87 3.69 13.98
CA LEU A 678 -31.85 4.34 13.16
C LEU A 678 -31.31 3.42 12.08
N GLU A 679 -31.90 2.24 11.87
CA GLU A 679 -31.39 1.23 10.92
C GLU A 679 -31.33 1.76 9.47
N GLU A 680 -32.30 2.61 9.08
CA GLU A 680 -32.36 3.23 7.74
C GLU A 680 -31.62 4.58 7.64
N SER A 681 -31.17 5.14 8.77
CA SER A 681 -30.39 6.38 8.82
C SER A 681 -28.95 6.10 8.39
N LYS A 682 -28.46 6.81 7.38
CA LYS A 682 -27.06 6.77 6.94
C LYS A 682 -26.44 8.14 7.16
N CYS A 683 -25.28 8.18 7.80
CA CYS A 683 -24.50 9.39 8.07
C CYS A 683 -23.16 9.35 7.32
N LEU A 684 -22.45 10.48 7.22
CA LEU A 684 -21.11 10.52 6.62
C LEU A 684 -20.12 9.67 7.40
N VAL A 685 -20.24 9.64 8.73
CA VAL A 685 -19.39 8.82 9.61
C VAL A 685 -19.51 7.30 9.36
N ASP A 686 -20.58 6.85 8.68
CA ASP A 686 -20.76 5.44 8.33
C ASP A 686 -19.94 5.05 7.09
N PHE A 687 -19.41 6.01 6.34
CA PHE A 687 -18.53 5.75 5.19
C PHE A 687 -17.13 5.39 5.69
N THR A 688 -16.84 4.10 5.75
CA THR A 688 -15.49 3.56 5.96
C THR A 688 -14.90 3.15 4.61
N ASN A 689 -13.60 3.40 4.38
CA ASN A 689 -12.90 3.12 3.13
C ASN A 689 -13.53 3.76 1.89
N ILE A 690 -13.57 5.10 1.87
CA ILE A 690 -14.20 5.88 0.78
C ILE A 690 -13.61 5.53 -0.59
N GLY A 691 -12.30 5.35 -0.67
CA GLY A 691 -11.63 4.97 -1.92
C GLY A 691 -11.84 3.50 -2.32
N LYS A 692 -12.46 2.66 -1.48
CA LYS A 692 -12.42 1.19 -1.59
C LYS A 692 -10.99 0.67 -1.89
N THR A 693 -10.00 1.37 -1.37
CA THR A 693 -8.57 1.08 -1.52
C THR A 693 -8.07 0.28 -0.32
N GLY A 694 -6.86 -0.25 -0.39
CA GLY A 694 -6.26 -0.98 0.72
C GLY A 694 -5.12 -1.84 0.25
N SER A 695 -4.87 -2.93 0.97
CA SER A 695 -3.82 -3.89 0.63
C SER A 695 -4.03 -4.49 -0.77
N VAL A 696 -3.00 -5.18 -1.26
CA VAL A 696 -3.09 -5.96 -2.51
C VAL A 696 -4.20 -7.01 -2.47
N PHE A 697 -4.66 -7.41 -1.27
CA PHE A 697 -5.76 -8.37 -1.08
C PHE A 697 -7.13 -7.68 -1.12
N THR A 698 -7.27 -6.53 -0.45
CA THR A 698 -8.51 -5.71 -0.44
C THR A 698 -8.85 -5.20 -1.83
N ARG A 699 -7.84 -4.80 -2.63
CA ARG A 699 -8.06 -4.25 -3.97
C ARG A 699 -8.74 -5.22 -4.95
N GLY A 700 -8.57 -6.54 -4.79
CA GLY A 700 -9.47 -7.56 -5.36
C GLY A 700 -9.83 -7.49 -6.87
N GLY A 701 -9.00 -6.88 -7.73
CA GLY A 701 -9.35 -6.58 -9.12
C GLY A 701 -9.12 -7.71 -10.13
N TRP A 702 -9.29 -7.41 -11.44
CA TRP A 702 -9.10 -8.34 -12.58
C TRP A 702 -7.72 -9.01 -12.70
N ARG A 703 -6.74 -8.55 -11.93
CA ARG A 703 -5.39 -9.14 -11.89
C ARG A 703 -5.20 -10.13 -10.75
N LYS A 704 -6.12 -10.21 -9.78
CA LYS A 704 -6.06 -11.19 -8.68
C LYS A 704 -6.15 -12.62 -9.22
N TYR A 705 -6.95 -12.82 -10.27
CA TYR A 705 -7.00 -14.06 -11.05
C TYR A 705 -5.62 -14.61 -11.41
N HIS A 706 -4.77 -13.80 -12.05
CA HIS A 706 -3.45 -14.24 -12.51
C HIS A 706 -2.56 -14.73 -11.36
N ALA A 707 -2.79 -14.24 -10.14
CA ALA A 707 -2.00 -14.63 -8.99
C ALA A 707 -2.27 -16.07 -8.52
N TYR A 708 -3.44 -16.64 -8.84
CA TYR A 708 -3.83 -18.02 -8.48
C TYR A 708 -4.21 -18.89 -9.69
N GLU A 709 -4.17 -18.35 -10.91
CA GLU A 709 -4.54 -19.04 -12.16
C GLU A 709 -3.80 -20.38 -12.34
N ALA A 710 -2.57 -20.49 -11.84
CA ALA A 710 -1.79 -21.72 -11.88
C ALA A 710 -2.46 -22.92 -11.20
N TYR A 711 -3.46 -22.69 -10.34
CA TYR A 711 -4.25 -23.71 -9.65
C TYR A 711 -5.59 -23.99 -10.32
N MET A 712 -5.94 -23.28 -11.39
CA MET A 712 -7.16 -23.52 -12.15
C MET A 712 -6.97 -24.73 -13.08
N ASP A 713 -7.97 -25.62 -13.11
CA ASP A 713 -7.96 -26.77 -14.01
C ASP A 713 -8.63 -26.40 -15.33
N GLY A 714 -7.89 -26.39 -16.43
CA GLY A 714 -8.34 -25.94 -17.76
C GLY A 714 -7.65 -24.68 -18.27
N LYS A 715 -8.15 -24.12 -19.39
CA LYS A 715 -7.68 -22.85 -19.98
C LYS A 715 -8.85 -22.09 -20.60
N GLY A 716 -8.80 -20.76 -20.55
CA GLY A 716 -9.80 -19.89 -21.17
C GLY A 716 -11.17 -19.98 -20.49
N ASP A 717 -12.24 -20.08 -21.28
CA ASP A 717 -13.62 -20.19 -20.79
C ASP A 717 -14.08 -21.65 -20.59
N ARG A 718 -13.12 -22.59 -20.44
CA ARG A 718 -13.37 -24.03 -20.28
C ARG A 718 -12.71 -24.60 -19.02
N HIS A 719 -12.67 -23.82 -17.95
CA HIS A 719 -12.18 -24.31 -16.67
C HIS A 719 -13.15 -25.34 -16.07
N ASN A 720 -12.59 -26.40 -15.47
CA ASN A 720 -13.31 -27.30 -14.59
C ASN A 720 -13.48 -26.60 -13.23
N ILE A 721 -14.71 -26.13 -12.98
CA ILE A 721 -15.02 -25.32 -11.79
C ILE A 721 -14.87 -26.13 -10.51
N VAL A 722 -15.17 -27.42 -10.53
CA VAL A 722 -15.10 -28.31 -9.36
C VAL A 722 -13.65 -28.53 -8.93
N ASN A 723 -12.79 -28.93 -9.86
CA ASN A 723 -11.38 -29.16 -9.57
C ASN A 723 -10.66 -27.86 -9.20
N SER A 724 -11.00 -26.76 -9.87
CA SER A 724 -10.47 -25.45 -9.53
C SER A 724 -10.86 -25.05 -8.10
N TRP A 725 -12.14 -25.20 -7.71
CA TRP A 725 -12.58 -24.95 -6.33
C TRP A 725 -11.74 -25.76 -5.32
N LYS A 726 -11.59 -27.07 -5.55
CA LYS A 726 -10.84 -27.98 -4.66
C LYS A 726 -9.36 -27.58 -4.52
N ASN A 727 -8.75 -27.04 -5.57
CA ASN A 727 -7.40 -26.51 -5.49
C ASN A 727 -7.35 -25.19 -4.69
N LEU A 728 -8.23 -24.24 -5.04
CA LEU A 728 -8.24 -22.89 -4.48
C LEU A 728 -8.65 -22.85 -3.01
N GLU A 729 -9.50 -23.78 -2.55
CA GLU A 729 -9.88 -23.87 -1.14
C GLU A 729 -8.71 -24.21 -0.21
N ASN A 730 -7.61 -24.77 -0.74
CA ASN A 730 -6.37 -24.99 0.03
C ASN A 730 -5.55 -23.69 0.19
N ILE A 731 -5.73 -22.72 -0.71
CA ILE A 731 -5.05 -21.43 -0.69
C ILE A 731 -5.74 -20.48 0.28
N GLY A 732 -7.06 -20.36 0.23
CA GLY A 732 -7.82 -19.61 1.22
C GLY A 732 -9.09 -18.95 0.68
N VAL A 733 -9.95 -18.50 1.60
CA VAL A 733 -11.30 -18.00 1.26
C VAL A 733 -11.27 -16.68 0.49
N GLU A 734 -10.24 -15.86 0.68
CA GLU A 734 -10.06 -14.60 -0.06
C GLU A 734 -9.80 -14.82 -1.56
N VAL A 735 -9.26 -15.97 -1.95
CA VAL A 735 -9.11 -16.36 -3.36
C VAL A 735 -10.42 -16.93 -3.90
N LEU A 736 -11.15 -17.68 -3.06
CA LEU A 736 -12.48 -18.19 -3.41
C LEU A 736 -13.49 -17.08 -3.66
N ASP A 737 -13.44 -15.97 -2.93
CA ASP A 737 -14.31 -14.81 -3.18
C ASP A 737 -14.16 -14.26 -4.62
N ASP A 738 -12.92 -14.04 -5.06
CA ASP A 738 -12.68 -13.58 -6.44
C ASP A 738 -13.08 -14.66 -7.47
N PHE A 739 -12.83 -15.95 -7.15
CA PHE A 739 -13.21 -17.06 -8.01
C PHE A 739 -14.73 -17.16 -8.21
N VAL A 740 -15.50 -17.14 -7.12
CA VAL A 740 -16.96 -17.25 -7.10
C VAL A 740 -17.61 -16.15 -7.92
N ASN A 741 -17.11 -14.91 -7.81
CA ASN A 741 -17.60 -13.77 -8.56
C ASN A 741 -17.30 -13.83 -10.08
N ARG A 742 -16.50 -14.80 -10.54
CA ARG A 742 -16.02 -14.92 -11.93
C ARG A 742 -16.30 -16.28 -12.57
N ILE A 743 -17.00 -17.20 -11.89
CA ILE A 743 -17.27 -18.55 -12.41
C ILE A 743 -17.81 -18.53 -13.84
N GLY A 744 -18.78 -17.66 -14.15
CA GLY A 744 -19.36 -17.54 -15.49
C GLY A 744 -18.38 -17.04 -16.56
N THR A 745 -17.30 -16.35 -16.17
CA THR A 745 -16.21 -15.94 -17.07
C THR A 745 -15.24 -17.10 -17.31
N TYR A 746 -14.99 -17.94 -16.29
CA TYR A 746 -14.09 -19.10 -16.39
C TYR A 746 -14.72 -20.31 -17.07
N ASN A 747 -16.05 -20.41 -17.00
CA ASN A 747 -16.82 -21.41 -17.68
C ASN A 747 -18.19 -20.85 -18.08
N SER A 748 -18.32 -20.47 -19.36
CA SER A 748 -19.53 -19.85 -19.90
C SER A 748 -20.73 -20.82 -20.02
N GLU A 749 -20.50 -22.11 -19.81
CA GLU A 749 -21.51 -23.18 -19.80
C GLU A 749 -21.97 -23.53 -18.39
N PHE A 750 -21.26 -23.08 -17.34
CA PHE A 750 -21.50 -23.50 -15.96
C PHE A 750 -22.91 -23.18 -15.46
N TYR A 751 -23.52 -22.07 -15.88
CA TYR A 751 -24.89 -21.69 -15.52
C TYR A 751 -25.94 -22.08 -16.57
N LYS A 752 -25.55 -22.85 -17.60
CA LYS A 752 -26.45 -23.37 -18.65
C LYS A 752 -26.80 -24.83 -18.41
N SER A 753 -27.64 -25.43 -19.25
CA SER A 753 -28.00 -26.85 -19.16
C SER A 753 -26.79 -27.79 -19.13
N GLU A 754 -25.77 -27.46 -19.90
CA GLU A 754 -24.53 -28.21 -20.12
C GLU A 754 -23.67 -28.29 -18.85
N GLY A 755 -23.71 -27.24 -18.01
CA GLY A 755 -22.96 -27.19 -16.74
C GLY A 755 -23.60 -27.94 -15.58
N LYS A 756 -24.78 -28.55 -15.75
CA LYS A 756 -25.58 -29.13 -14.65
C LYS A 756 -24.82 -30.17 -13.83
N ASP A 757 -24.05 -31.04 -14.48
CA ASP A 757 -23.27 -32.07 -13.80
C ASP A 757 -22.13 -31.47 -12.96
N GLN A 758 -21.44 -30.45 -13.48
CA GLN A 758 -20.42 -29.72 -12.70
C GLN A 758 -21.04 -28.99 -11.52
N ARG A 759 -22.21 -28.36 -11.71
CA ARG A 759 -22.95 -27.73 -10.60
C ARG A 759 -23.31 -28.75 -9.53
N ARG A 760 -23.78 -29.94 -9.92
CA ARG A 760 -24.10 -31.02 -8.98
C ARG A 760 -22.87 -31.48 -8.19
N GLN A 761 -21.76 -31.72 -8.86
CA GLN A 761 -20.51 -32.14 -8.23
C GLN A 761 -19.95 -31.07 -7.29
N LEU A 762 -20.06 -29.78 -7.67
CA LEU A 762 -19.66 -28.68 -6.80
C LEU A 762 -20.53 -28.60 -5.54
N VAL A 763 -21.85 -28.70 -5.70
CA VAL A 763 -22.80 -28.72 -4.57
C VAL A 763 -22.53 -29.90 -3.66
N ASP A 764 -22.30 -31.10 -4.22
CA ASP A 764 -21.97 -32.29 -3.46
C ASP A 764 -20.71 -32.10 -2.60
N HIS A 765 -19.63 -31.57 -3.20
CA HIS A 765 -18.37 -31.28 -2.49
C HIS A 765 -18.56 -30.24 -1.39
N VAL A 766 -19.13 -29.09 -1.73
CA VAL A 766 -19.28 -27.95 -0.81
C VAL A 766 -20.25 -28.29 0.32
N PHE A 767 -21.38 -28.93 0.01
CA PHE A 767 -22.39 -29.30 0.99
C PHE A 767 -21.85 -30.34 1.97
N THR A 768 -21.28 -31.44 1.46
CA THR A 768 -20.75 -32.52 2.30
C THR A 768 -19.64 -32.04 3.24
N LYS A 769 -18.78 -31.13 2.76
CA LYS A 769 -17.65 -30.64 3.55
C LYS A 769 -18.04 -29.57 4.57
N TYR A 770 -18.89 -28.62 4.18
CA TYR A 770 -19.12 -27.41 4.98
C TYR A 770 -20.47 -27.37 5.70
N PHE A 771 -21.46 -28.16 5.29
CA PHE A 771 -22.83 -28.15 5.85
C PHE A 771 -23.14 -29.39 6.71
N LYS A 772 -22.17 -29.82 7.52
CA LYS A 772 -22.27 -31.04 8.36
C LYS A 772 -23.47 -31.04 9.33
N ASP A 773 -23.93 -29.86 9.74
CA ASP A 773 -25.04 -29.69 10.68
C ASP A 773 -26.41 -29.53 9.98
N SER A 774 -26.49 -29.75 8.67
CA SER A 774 -27.75 -29.60 7.92
C SER A 774 -28.56 -30.88 7.91
N ASP A 775 -29.86 -30.78 8.22
CA ASP A 775 -30.81 -31.90 8.11
C ASP A 775 -31.24 -32.22 6.66
N LYS A 776 -30.81 -31.41 5.69
CA LYS A 776 -31.16 -31.58 4.27
C LYS A 776 -30.18 -32.51 3.56
N SER A 777 -30.66 -33.26 2.56
CA SER A 777 -29.77 -34.02 1.69
C SER A 777 -29.14 -33.15 0.59
N VAL A 778 -28.03 -33.60 0.01
CA VAL A 778 -27.43 -32.98 -1.19
C VAL A 778 -28.44 -32.86 -2.32
N ASP A 779 -29.29 -33.89 -2.50
CA ASP A 779 -30.36 -33.90 -3.51
C ASP A 779 -31.38 -32.79 -3.28
N ASP A 780 -31.80 -32.58 -2.03
CA ASP A 780 -32.80 -31.56 -1.69
C ASP A 780 -32.27 -30.15 -2.00
N ILE A 781 -31.03 -29.86 -1.61
CA ILE A 781 -30.38 -28.58 -1.87
C ILE A 781 -30.16 -28.37 -3.37
N PHE A 782 -29.61 -29.35 -4.07
CA PHE A 782 -29.38 -29.23 -5.51
C PHE A 782 -30.69 -28.97 -6.27
N ASN A 783 -31.75 -29.72 -5.96
CA ASN A 783 -33.07 -29.53 -6.55
C ASN A 783 -33.70 -28.17 -6.17
N GLN A 784 -33.37 -27.62 -5.00
CA GLN A 784 -33.79 -26.28 -4.60
C GLN A 784 -33.08 -25.20 -5.43
N LEU A 785 -31.76 -25.31 -5.63
CA LEU A 785 -30.96 -24.35 -6.39
C LEU A 785 -31.36 -24.34 -7.89
N GLU A 786 -31.57 -25.52 -8.49
CA GLU A 786 -31.92 -25.67 -9.91
C GLU A 786 -33.33 -25.16 -10.28
N LYS A 787 -34.21 -24.89 -9.31
CA LYS A 787 -35.54 -24.33 -9.54
C LYS A 787 -35.54 -22.80 -9.73
N SER A 788 -34.41 -22.14 -9.48
CA SER A 788 -34.31 -20.68 -9.55
C SER A 788 -34.29 -20.17 -11.00
N GLU A 789 -34.95 -19.04 -11.24
CA GLU A 789 -34.87 -18.32 -12.52
C GLU A 789 -33.50 -17.64 -12.72
N ASP A 790 -32.78 -17.33 -11.63
CA ASP A 790 -31.44 -16.74 -11.63
C ASP A 790 -30.46 -17.70 -10.95
N LEU A 791 -29.95 -18.64 -11.75
CA LEU A 791 -29.00 -19.65 -11.30
C LEU A 791 -27.70 -19.02 -10.81
N GLU A 792 -27.20 -17.99 -11.50
CA GLU A 792 -25.93 -17.35 -11.15
C GLU A 792 -25.98 -16.79 -9.72
N LYS A 793 -26.97 -15.95 -9.43
CA LYS A 793 -27.15 -15.39 -8.09
C LYS A 793 -27.36 -16.48 -7.03
N THR A 794 -28.20 -17.46 -7.33
CA THR A 794 -28.58 -18.50 -6.36
C THR A 794 -27.39 -19.40 -5.98
N TYR A 795 -26.60 -19.82 -6.95
CA TYR A 795 -25.37 -20.58 -6.72
C TYR A 795 -24.31 -19.73 -6.04
N ARG A 796 -24.17 -18.45 -6.41
CA ARG A 796 -23.24 -17.52 -5.76
C ARG A 796 -23.53 -17.42 -4.26
N THR A 797 -24.78 -17.16 -3.87
CA THR A 797 -25.19 -17.13 -2.46
C THR A 797 -24.86 -18.44 -1.73
N PHE A 798 -25.14 -19.61 -2.35
CA PHE A 798 -24.80 -20.91 -1.76
C PHE A 798 -23.28 -21.08 -1.55
N LEU A 799 -22.44 -20.64 -2.49
CA LEU A 799 -20.98 -20.74 -2.37
C LEU A 799 -20.44 -19.79 -1.29
N PHE A 800 -20.99 -18.57 -1.15
CA PHE A 800 -20.66 -17.68 -0.04
C PHE A 800 -21.06 -18.28 1.33
N GLN A 801 -22.23 -18.94 1.41
CA GLN A 801 -22.63 -19.69 2.60
C GLN A 801 -21.66 -20.82 2.95
N GLY A 802 -21.13 -21.51 1.93
CA GLY A 802 -20.06 -22.51 2.09
C GLY A 802 -18.74 -21.89 2.57
N MET A 803 -18.33 -20.75 2.01
CA MET A 803 -17.13 -20.02 2.42
C MET A 803 -17.20 -19.55 3.88
N THR A 804 -18.33 -19.00 4.32
CA THR A 804 -18.49 -18.58 5.72
C THR A 804 -18.43 -19.78 6.68
N ARG A 805 -18.94 -20.94 6.28
CA ARG A 805 -18.77 -22.19 7.05
C ARG A 805 -17.33 -22.68 7.04
N ALA A 806 -16.59 -22.50 5.94
CA ALA A 806 -15.14 -22.76 5.90
C ALA A 806 -14.37 -21.85 6.86
N ILE A 807 -14.72 -20.56 6.95
CA ILE A 807 -14.18 -19.62 7.95
C ILE A 807 -14.46 -20.15 9.37
N LYS A 808 -15.69 -20.61 9.66
CA LYS A 808 -16.03 -21.22 10.96
C LYS A 808 -15.17 -22.41 11.30
N GLN A 809 -14.95 -23.32 10.35
CA GLN A 809 -14.18 -24.53 10.56
C GLN A 809 -12.67 -24.27 10.72
N ARG A 810 -12.12 -23.22 10.11
CA ARG A 810 -10.67 -22.96 10.05
C ARG A 810 -10.19 -21.90 11.04
N ILE A 811 -10.95 -20.82 11.16
CA ILE A 811 -10.62 -19.64 11.96
C ILE A 811 -11.85 -19.17 12.77
N PRO A 812 -12.44 -20.04 13.61
CA PRO A 812 -13.69 -19.78 14.32
C PRO A 812 -13.71 -18.47 15.11
N THR A 813 -12.56 -18.06 15.66
CA THR A 813 -12.46 -16.81 16.43
C THR A 813 -12.78 -15.56 15.61
N LYS A 814 -12.74 -15.62 14.28
CA LYS A 814 -13.01 -14.47 13.41
C LYS A 814 -14.34 -13.80 13.69
N PHE A 815 -15.40 -14.58 13.93
CA PHE A 815 -16.73 -14.01 14.12
C PHE A 815 -16.87 -13.19 15.40
N ILE A 816 -16.19 -13.58 16.47
CA ILE A 816 -16.22 -12.83 17.73
C ILE A 816 -15.22 -11.67 17.71
N ARG A 817 -14.15 -11.75 16.92
CA ARG A 817 -13.11 -10.72 16.83
C ARG A 817 -13.52 -9.57 15.89
N TYR A 818 -14.27 -9.85 14.82
CA TYR A 818 -14.60 -8.85 13.80
C TYR A 818 -15.76 -7.90 14.15
N GLU A 819 -16.73 -8.34 14.97
CA GLU A 819 -17.95 -7.59 15.24
C GLU A 819 -17.75 -6.32 16.08
N LYS A 820 -18.60 -5.31 15.82
CA LYS A 820 -18.68 -4.04 16.56
C LYS A 820 -20.08 -3.75 17.08
N ASN A 821 -20.19 -3.08 18.23
CA ASN A 821 -21.49 -2.80 18.86
C ASN A 821 -22.41 -1.99 17.94
N ARG A 822 -21.86 -1.06 17.15
CA ARG A 822 -22.65 -0.24 16.22
C ARG A 822 -23.16 -1.00 14.99
N GLU A 823 -22.57 -2.14 14.66
CA GLU A 823 -22.92 -2.97 13.50
C GLU A 823 -23.88 -4.11 13.88
N VAL A 824 -24.09 -4.36 15.18
CA VAL A 824 -24.91 -5.46 15.69
C VAL A 824 -26.22 -4.97 16.30
N LYS A 825 -27.33 -5.63 15.94
CA LYS A 825 -28.67 -5.30 16.47
C LYS A 825 -28.72 -5.56 17.98
N GLY A 826 -29.18 -4.58 18.76
CA GLY A 826 -29.36 -4.75 20.21
C GLY A 826 -28.07 -4.62 21.04
N ARG A 827 -26.96 -4.17 20.45
CA ARG A 827 -25.72 -3.78 21.16
C ARG A 827 -25.03 -4.92 21.92
N GLN A 828 -25.20 -6.17 21.48
CA GLN A 828 -24.51 -7.33 22.07
C GLN A 828 -23.81 -8.11 20.97
N ARG A 829 -22.47 -8.09 20.95
CA ARG A 829 -21.66 -8.82 19.98
C ARG A 829 -21.39 -10.23 20.46
N GLY A 830 -20.94 -11.08 19.54
CA GLY A 830 -20.46 -12.42 19.86
C GLY A 830 -19.40 -12.44 20.94
N TYR A 831 -18.49 -11.45 20.99
CA TYR A 831 -17.44 -11.38 22.01
C TYR A 831 -18.01 -11.35 23.44
N GLU A 832 -18.99 -10.48 23.72
CA GLU A 832 -19.62 -10.42 25.05
C GLU A 832 -20.53 -11.62 25.33
N LEU A 833 -21.25 -12.11 24.33
CA LEU A 833 -22.17 -13.24 24.46
C LEU A 833 -21.41 -14.53 24.80
N VAL A 834 -20.39 -14.87 24.01
CA VAL A 834 -19.55 -16.04 24.22
C VAL A 834 -18.76 -15.93 25.53
N ARG A 835 -18.29 -14.73 25.92
CA ARG A 835 -17.67 -14.51 27.23
C ARG A 835 -18.62 -14.89 28.36
N LYS A 836 -19.85 -14.37 28.31
CA LYS A 836 -20.88 -14.64 29.33
C LYS A 836 -21.22 -16.12 29.41
N GLU A 837 -21.33 -16.81 28.28
CA GLU A 837 -21.59 -18.25 28.22
C GLU A 837 -20.42 -19.08 28.76
N SER A 838 -19.18 -18.65 28.50
CA SER A 838 -17.98 -19.33 29.02
C SER A 838 -17.81 -19.18 30.54
N GLY A 839 -18.47 -18.20 31.16
CA GLY A 839 -18.34 -17.88 32.59
C GLY A 839 -16.98 -17.31 32.98
N LEU A 840 -16.15 -16.90 32.02
CA LEU A 840 -14.82 -16.35 32.25
C LEU A 840 -14.84 -14.83 32.43
N GLU A 841 -14.00 -14.35 33.34
CA GLU A 841 -13.68 -12.93 33.43
C GLU A 841 -12.95 -12.42 32.17
N LEU A 842 -12.88 -11.10 32.00
CA LEU A 842 -12.39 -10.49 30.74
C LEU A 842 -10.97 -10.95 30.36
N GLU A 843 -10.02 -10.89 31.29
CA GLU A 843 -8.63 -11.26 30.99
C GLU A 843 -8.45 -12.76 30.73
N PRO A 844 -8.97 -13.69 31.56
CA PRO A 844 -8.93 -15.12 31.25
C PRO A 844 -9.64 -15.47 29.94
N TYR A 845 -10.76 -14.81 29.62
CA TYR A 845 -11.46 -14.99 28.35
C TYR A 845 -10.61 -14.53 27.18
N HIS A 846 -10.04 -13.33 27.26
CA HIS A 846 -9.19 -12.79 26.21
C HIS A 846 -7.93 -13.64 25.99
N GLN A 847 -7.31 -14.13 27.06
CA GLN A 847 -6.19 -15.06 26.97
C GLN A 847 -6.59 -16.39 26.29
N ALA A 848 -7.79 -16.90 26.56
CA ALA A 848 -8.32 -18.09 25.88
C ALA A 848 -8.57 -17.84 24.37
N VAL A 849 -9.02 -16.64 23.99
CA VAL A 849 -9.12 -16.23 22.58
C VAL A 849 -7.75 -16.18 21.92
N ARG A 850 -6.73 -15.61 22.58
CA ARG A 850 -5.34 -15.60 22.09
C ARG A 850 -4.78 -17.02 21.92
N ASP A 851 -5.10 -17.93 22.84
CA ASP A 851 -4.71 -19.35 22.74
C ASP A 851 -5.37 -20.04 21.53
N LEU A 852 -6.66 -19.79 21.29
CA LEU A 852 -7.35 -20.28 20.10
C LEU A 852 -6.73 -19.73 18.81
N VAL A 853 -6.39 -18.44 18.77
CA VAL A 853 -5.67 -17.81 17.65
C VAL A 853 -4.34 -18.53 17.36
N ALA A 854 -3.56 -18.85 18.39
CA ALA A 854 -2.31 -19.60 18.21
C ALA A 854 -2.56 -21.03 17.67
N ALA A 855 -3.62 -21.70 18.12
CA ALA A 855 -4.02 -23.00 17.60
C ALA A 855 -4.46 -22.95 16.13
N GLU A 856 -5.18 -21.90 15.72
CA GLU A 856 -5.56 -21.65 14.32
C GLU A 856 -4.32 -21.49 13.41
N VAL A 857 -3.34 -20.69 13.84
CA VAL A 857 -2.08 -20.51 13.09
C VAL A 857 -1.30 -21.82 13.00
N TYR A 858 -1.22 -22.59 14.08
CA TYR A 858 -0.56 -23.90 14.07
C TYR A 858 -1.23 -24.89 13.12
N GLU A 859 -2.57 -24.95 13.11
CA GLU A 859 -3.32 -25.80 12.17
C GLU A 859 -3.07 -25.39 10.72
N ARG A 860 -3.01 -24.08 10.44
CA ARG A 860 -2.66 -23.59 9.11
C ARG A 860 -1.27 -24.04 8.69
N GLN A 861 -0.27 -23.89 9.55
CA GLN A 861 1.08 -24.37 9.27
C GLN A 861 1.14 -25.89 9.05
N ALA A 862 0.34 -26.67 9.78
CA ALA A 862 0.23 -28.10 9.57
C ALA A 862 -0.34 -28.43 8.17
N ALA A 863 -1.39 -27.72 7.75
CA ALA A 863 -1.97 -27.85 6.41
C ALA A 863 -0.97 -27.43 5.30
N THR A 864 -0.23 -26.34 5.49
CA THR A 864 0.80 -25.87 4.54
C THR A 864 1.92 -26.89 4.36
N LYS A 865 2.36 -27.55 5.44
CA LYS A 865 3.32 -28.66 5.36
C LYS A 865 2.78 -29.84 4.56
N GLN A 866 1.49 -30.14 4.67
CA GLN A 866 0.85 -31.19 3.85
C GLN A 866 0.79 -30.79 2.37
N ILE A 867 0.42 -29.55 2.06
CA ILE A 867 0.38 -29.02 0.69
C ILE A 867 1.78 -29.08 0.05
N ASN A 868 2.81 -28.59 0.75
CA ASN A 868 4.18 -28.61 0.24
C ASN A 868 4.69 -30.04 0.02
N LYS A 869 4.30 -30.98 0.89
CA LYS A 869 4.60 -32.41 0.71
C LYS A 869 3.90 -32.98 -0.52
N ALA A 870 2.62 -32.66 -0.73
CA ALA A 870 1.86 -33.09 -1.90
C ALA A 870 2.49 -32.57 -3.20
N ILE A 871 2.85 -31.28 -3.26
CA ILE A 871 3.54 -30.69 -4.41
C ILE A 871 4.90 -31.36 -4.65
N LYS A 872 5.68 -31.60 -3.58
CA LYS A 872 6.99 -32.27 -3.67
C LYS A 872 6.88 -33.68 -4.22
N ASN A 873 5.86 -34.43 -3.80
CA ASN A 873 5.60 -35.80 -4.26
C ASN A 873 5.21 -35.88 -5.74
N LYS A 874 4.76 -34.77 -6.33
CA LYS A 874 4.38 -34.68 -7.75
C LYS A 874 5.54 -34.32 -8.69
N ARG A 875 6.76 -34.18 -8.15
CA ARG A 875 7.97 -33.99 -8.95
C ARG A 875 8.36 -35.31 -9.62
N ASP A 876 8.89 -35.21 -10.84
CA ASP A 876 9.37 -36.37 -11.58
C ASP A 876 10.69 -36.93 -11.02
N GLN A 877 11.22 -37.97 -11.66
CA GLN A 877 12.49 -38.61 -11.28
C GLN A 877 13.71 -37.67 -11.34
N ASN A 878 13.59 -36.55 -12.06
CA ASN A 878 14.61 -35.50 -12.15
C ASN A 878 14.35 -34.34 -11.17
N GLY A 879 13.34 -34.47 -10.29
CA GLY A 879 12.97 -33.45 -9.32
C GLY A 879 12.23 -32.24 -9.90
N GLN A 880 11.74 -32.33 -11.13
CA GLN A 880 11.03 -31.25 -11.83
C GLN A 880 9.51 -31.39 -11.63
N LEU A 881 8.84 -30.27 -11.35
CA LEU A 881 7.39 -30.17 -11.31
C LEU A 881 6.88 -29.68 -12.67
N SER A 882 5.81 -30.29 -13.19
CA SER A 882 5.07 -29.76 -14.33
C SER A 882 3.82 -29.00 -13.86
N LEU A 883 3.39 -27.99 -14.62
CA LEU A 883 2.14 -27.27 -14.33
C LEU A 883 0.92 -28.19 -14.31
N ALA A 884 0.89 -29.19 -15.20
CA ALA A 884 -0.19 -30.19 -15.22
C ALA A 884 -0.26 -31.00 -13.91
N ALA A 885 0.89 -31.36 -13.34
CA ALA A 885 0.95 -32.05 -12.05
C ALA A 885 0.58 -31.10 -10.89
N ALA A 886 1.03 -29.85 -10.95
CA ALA A 886 0.72 -28.84 -9.94
C ALA A 886 -0.80 -28.52 -9.87
N ARG A 887 -1.48 -28.46 -11.02
CA ARG A 887 -2.95 -28.27 -11.14
C ARG A 887 -3.78 -29.43 -10.57
N ARG A 888 -3.15 -30.55 -10.24
CA ARG A 888 -3.82 -31.72 -9.66
C ARG A 888 -3.79 -31.76 -8.14
N LEU A 889 -3.49 -30.64 -7.45
CA LEU A 889 -3.47 -30.61 -5.98
C LEU A 889 -4.77 -31.15 -5.32
N HIS A 890 -5.90 -31.02 -6.02
CA HIS A 890 -7.21 -31.54 -5.62
C HIS A 890 -7.30 -33.06 -5.45
N GLU A 891 -6.33 -33.82 -5.98
CA GLU A 891 -6.22 -35.27 -5.78
C GLU A 891 -5.74 -35.62 -4.36
N ASP A 892 -5.09 -34.68 -3.67
CA ASP A 892 -4.58 -34.86 -2.31
C ASP A 892 -5.59 -34.29 -1.30
N VAL A 893 -6.12 -35.15 -0.43
CA VAL A 893 -7.04 -34.71 0.63
C VAL A 893 -6.24 -34.02 1.72
N ILE A 894 -6.39 -32.69 1.82
CA ILE A 894 -5.82 -31.87 2.89
C ILE A 894 -6.92 -31.57 3.90
N GLU A 895 -6.78 -32.10 5.11
CA GLU A 895 -7.71 -31.85 6.19
C GLU A 895 -7.33 -30.55 6.90
N TYR A 896 -8.16 -29.52 6.73
CA TYR A 896 -7.92 -28.18 7.27
C TYR A 896 -9.16 -27.69 8.02
N GLU A 897 -9.31 -28.18 9.25
CA GLU A 897 -10.41 -27.89 10.17
C GLU A 897 -9.89 -27.96 11.59
N LEU A 898 -10.19 -26.96 12.41
CA LEU A 898 -9.79 -26.87 13.79
C LEU A 898 -10.86 -27.50 14.69
N THR A 899 -10.62 -28.74 15.12
CA THR A 899 -11.54 -29.48 16.01
C THR A 899 -11.13 -29.36 17.48
N PRO A 900 -12.02 -29.65 18.46
CA PRO A 900 -11.66 -29.67 19.89
C PRO A 900 -10.44 -30.56 20.19
N LYS A 901 -10.34 -31.70 19.51
CA LYS A 901 -9.20 -32.62 19.64
C LYS A 901 -7.90 -31.96 19.15
N LYS A 902 -7.92 -31.34 17.97
CA LYS A 902 -6.76 -30.62 17.43
C LYS A 902 -6.34 -29.43 18.30
N ILE A 903 -7.30 -28.67 18.84
CA ILE A 903 -7.02 -27.58 19.78
C ILE A 903 -6.25 -28.10 20.99
N GLN A 904 -6.75 -29.17 21.61
CA GLN A 904 -6.07 -29.79 22.75
C GLN A 904 -4.67 -30.28 22.38
N GLU A 905 -4.53 -30.97 21.23
CA GLU A 905 -3.23 -31.47 20.77
C GLU A 905 -2.22 -30.35 20.50
N HIS A 906 -2.62 -29.30 19.79
CA HIS A 906 -1.76 -28.19 19.41
C HIS A 906 -1.31 -27.37 20.62
N LEU A 907 -2.24 -27.00 21.50
CA LEU A 907 -1.90 -26.24 22.71
C LEU A 907 -1.05 -27.06 23.69
N SER A 908 -1.27 -28.38 23.77
CA SER A 908 -0.42 -29.28 24.56
C SER A 908 1.02 -29.32 24.01
N LYS A 909 1.19 -29.39 22.68
CA LYS A 909 2.52 -29.33 22.03
C LYS A 909 3.21 -27.99 22.28
N MET A 910 2.45 -26.90 22.36
CA MET A 910 2.93 -25.55 22.72
C MET A 910 3.22 -25.38 24.22
N LYS A 911 3.09 -26.45 25.04
CA LYS A 911 3.28 -26.43 26.49
C LYS A 911 2.42 -25.38 27.19
N VAL A 912 1.17 -25.24 26.75
CA VAL A 912 0.13 -24.45 27.45
C VAL A 912 -0.43 -25.31 28.58
N ASP A 913 -0.69 -24.72 29.75
CA ASP A 913 -1.23 -25.48 30.89
C ASP A 913 -2.68 -25.95 30.66
N GLN A 914 -3.08 -27.01 31.36
CA GLN A 914 -4.39 -27.64 31.17
C GLN A 914 -5.56 -26.71 31.49
N THR A 915 -5.40 -25.76 32.41
CA THR A 915 -6.46 -24.79 32.75
C THR A 915 -6.73 -23.87 31.58
N ARG A 916 -5.68 -23.30 30.97
CA ARG A 916 -5.79 -22.49 29.74
C ARG A 916 -6.35 -23.29 28.57
N ILE A 917 -5.93 -24.54 28.40
CA ILE A 917 -6.48 -25.44 27.36
C ILE A 917 -8.00 -25.62 27.57
N ASN A 918 -8.44 -25.89 28.79
CA ASN A 918 -9.86 -26.05 29.10
C ASN A 918 -10.65 -24.75 28.85
N ASN A 919 -10.08 -23.59 29.20
CA ASN A 919 -10.70 -22.30 28.90
C ASN A 919 -10.85 -22.08 27.39
N ALA A 920 -9.80 -22.34 26.60
CA ALA A 920 -9.84 -22.25 25.14
C ALA A 920 -10.91 -23.18 24.54
N LEU A 921 -11.00 -24.42 25.01
CA LEU A 921 -12.03 -25.37 24.58
C LEU A 921 -13.45 -24.92 24.94
N ASN A 922 -13.65 -24.31 26.10
CA ASN A 922 -14.94 -23.75 26.50
C ASN A 922 -15.34 -22.56 25.62
N VAL A 923 -14.39 -21.66 25.33
CA VAL A 923 -14.63 -20.53 24.41
C VAL A 923 -14.95 -21.04 23.01
N TYR A 924 -14.21 -22.04 22.50
CA TYR A 924 -14.48 -22.66 21.20
C TYR A 924 -15.92 -23.21 21.12
N LYS A 925 -16.37 -23.95 22.15
CA LYS A 925 -17.75 -24.48 22.22
C LYS A 925 -18.80 -23.36 22.22
N GLY A 926 -18.52 -22.27 22.94
CA GLY A 926 -19.40 -21.09 22.94
C GLY A 926 -19.49 -20.44 21.56
N ILE A 927 -18.36 -20.27 20.87
CA ILE A 927 -18.34 -19.76 19.47
C ILE A 927 -19.14 -20.69 18.56
N ASP A 928 -18.92 -22.00 18.65
CA ASP A 928 -19.57 -22.98 17.78
C ASP A 928 -21.10 -23.00 17.93
N THR A 929 -21.57 -22.83 19.18
CA THR A 929 -23.00 -22.74 19.52
C THR A 929 -23.61 -21.40 19.07
N TRP A 930 -22.90 -20.30 19.31
CA TRP A 930 -23.38 -18.96 19.00
C TRP A 930 -23.39 -18.66 17.49
N ALA A 931 -22.34 -19.07 16.76
CA ALA A 931 -22.24 -18.92 15.31
C ALA A 931 -23.03 -20.03 14.59
N ASP A 932 -24.35 -20.04 14.81
CA ASP A 932 -25.30 -20.98 14.21
C ASP A 932 -25.49 -20.73 12.70
N SER A 933 -26.23 -21.63 12.03
CA SER A 933 -26.46 -21.50 10.58
C SER A 933 -27.13 -20.18 10.19
N LYS A 934 -28.00 -19.62 11.04
CA LYS A 934 -28.69 -18.36 10.76
C LYS A 934 -27.73 -17.17 10.79
N TYR A 935 -26.83 -17.15 11.78
CA TYR A 935 -25.78 -16.15 11.87
C TYR A 935 -24.83 -16.25 10.67
N LEU A 936 -24.37 -17.46 10.34
CA LEU A 936 -23.45 -17.68 9.21
C LEU A 936 -24.08 -17.27 7.88
N ASP A 937 -25.35 -17.57 7.65
CA ASP A 937 -26.05 -17.18 6.42
C ASP A 937 -26.22 -15.65 6.33
N LYS A 938 -26.43 -14.96 7.46
CA LYS A 938 -26.45 -13.50 7.50
C LYS A 938 -25.07 -12.92 7.17
N PHE A 939 -24.01 -13.48 7.75
CA PHE A 939 -22.63 -13.06 7.49
C PHE A 939 -22.25 -13.30 6.01
N ALA A 940 -22.66 -14.44 5.44
CA ALA A 940 -22.46 -14.75 4.03
C ALA A 940 -23.14 -13.72 3.11
N ASN A 941 -24.35 -13.27 3.43
CA ASN A 941 -25.03 -12.22 2.66
C ASN A 941 -24.27 -10.88 2.72
N THR A 942 -23.76 -10.49 3.89
CA THR A 942 -22.90 -9.30 4.03
C THR A 942 -21.63 -9.44 3.19
N TYR A 943 -21.05 -10.65 3.14
CA TYR A 943 -19.85 -10.93 2.35
C TYR A 943 -20.13 -10.85 0.85
N GLU A 944 -21.20 -11.50 0.38
CA GLU A 944 -21.62 -11.49 -1.03
C GLU A 944 -21.88 -10.07 -1.54
N ASN A 945 -22.52 -9.22 -0.72
CA ASN A 945 -22.85 -7.85 -1.09
C ASN A 945 -21.64 -6.90 -1.07
N ARG A 946 -20.46 -7.37 -0.63
CA ARG A 946 -19.25 -6.55 -0.44
C ARG A 946 -19.46 -5.38 0.52
N ASP A 947 -20.27 -5.60 1.55
CA ASP A 947 -20.55 -4.59 2.58
C ASP A 947 -19.40 -4.45 3.59
N PHE A 948 -18.41 -5.34 3.56
CA PHE A 948 -17.20 -5.23 4.36
C PHE A 948 -16.20 -4.24 3.71
N PRO A 949 -15.64 -3.29 4.48
CA PRO A 949 -14.75 -2.27 3.92
C PRO A 949 -13.37 -2.80 3.50
N TYR A 950 -12.93 -3.93 4.05
CA TYR A 950 -11.62 -4.53 3.80
C TYR A 950 -11.73 -6.06 3.66
N ALA A 951 -10.70 -6.69 3.10
CA ALA A 951 -10.61 -8.16 3.00
C ALA A 951 -10.70 -8.80 4.39
N ILE A 952 -11.57 -9.81 4.52
CA ILE A 952 -12.04 -10.34 5.80
C ILE A 952 -11.04 -11.33 6.38
N ALA A 953 -10.50 -12.26 5.59
CA ALA A 953 -9.78 -13.44 6.09
C ALA A 953 -8.38 -13.58 5.48
N VAL A 954 -7.64 -12.48 5.34
CA VAL A 954 -6.25 -12.49 4.85
C VAL A 954 -5.33 -13.29 5.78
N GLU A 955 -5.64 -13.35 7.07
CA GLU A 955 -4.94 -14.15 8.06
C GLU A 955 -5.06 -15.68 7.85
N GLU A 956 -6.02 -16.14 7.03
CA GLU A 956 -6.19 -17.55 6.66
C GLU A 956 -5.46 -17.90 5.36
N LEU A 957 -5.13 -16.89 4.56
CA LEU A 957 -4.54 -17.05 3.24
C LEU A 957 -3.13 -17.64 3.29
N GLU A 958 -2.87 -18.68 2.50
CA GLU A 958 -1.53 -19.23 2.27
C GLU A 958 -0.85 -18.44 1.16
N ARG A 959 -0.11 -17.41 1.56
CA ARG A 959 0.49 -16.45 0.64
C ARG A 959 1.67 -17.03 -0.15
N THR A 960 2.30 -18.11 0.31
CA THR A 960 3.37 -18.79 -0.45
C THR A 960 2.86 -19.47 -1.72
N LEU A 961 1.55 -19.72 -1.81
CA LEU A 961 0.88 -20.35 -2.95
C LEU A 961 0.25 -19.33 -3.90
N ILE A 962 0.62 -18.05 -3.80
CA ILE A 962 0.10 -16.97 -4.64
C ILE A 962 1.27 -16.30 -5.33
N SER A 963 1.17 -16.09 -6.65
CA SER A 963 2.17 -15.33 -7.39
C SER A 963 1.69 -13.91 -7.62
N HIS A 964 2.03 -13.01 -6.71
CA HIS A 964 1.73 -11.58 -6.85
C HIS A 964 2.43 -10.95 -8.06
N SER A 965 3.58 -11.51 -8.49
CA SER A 965 4.23 -11.05 -9.72
C SER A 965 3.39 -11.31 -10.97
N ALA A 966 2.55 -12.36 -10.96
CA ALA A 966 1.61 -12.62 -12.04
C ALA A 966 0.52 -11.54 -12.15
N ALA A 967 0.13 -10.92 -11.02
CA ALA A 967 -0.76 -9.75 -11.03
C ALA A 967 -0.08 -8.47 -11.54
N GLY A 968 1.24 -8.51 -11.74
CA GLY A 968 2.07 -7.49 -12.37
C GLY A 968 3.24 -7.04 -11.50
N GLU A 969 4.35 -6.73 -12.15
CA GLU A 969 5.51 -6.07 -11.53
C GLU A 969 5.00 -4.77 -10.87
N ARG A 970 5.26 -4.60 -9.56
CA ARG A 970 4.96 -3.43 -8.71
C ARG A 970 3.59 -3.41 -8.04
N ALA A 971 3.04 -4.57 -7.70
CA ALA A 971 1.74 -4.64 -7.02
C ALA A 971 1.67 -3.82 -5.70
N PRO A 972 2.64 -3.89 -4.76
CA PRO A 972 2.59 -3.09 -3.53
C PRO A 972 2.69 -1.58 -3.80
N ALA A 973 3.66 -1.14 -4.60
CA ALA A 973 3.86 0.28 -4.92
C ALA A 973 2.61 0.91 -5.56
N ARG A 974 1.95 0.19 -6.49
CA ARG A 974 0.68 0.65 -7.08
C ARG A 974 -0.44 0.73 -6.06
N ALA A 975 -0.56 -0.23 -5.14
CA ALA A 975 -1.56 -0.18 -4.09
C ALA A 975 -1.36 1.06 -3.20
N PHE A 976 -0.11 1.37 -2.81
CA PHE A 976 0.21 2.57 -2.04
C PHE A 976 -0.02 3.85 -2.83
N MET A 977 0.29 3.89 -4.12
CA MET A 977 0.02 5.04 -4.99
C MET A 977 -1.48 5.36 -5.04
N ASP A 978 -2.34 4.35 -5.13
CA ASP A 978 -3.79 4.58 -5.18
C ASP A 978 -4.30 5.12 -3.84
N ILE A 979 -3.81 4.58 -2.71
CA ILE A 979 -4.15 5.13 -1.39
C ILE A 979 -3.63 6.55 -1.24
N ALA A 980 -2.42 6.85 -1.75
CA ALA A 980 -1.87 8.21 -1.76
C ALA A 980 -2.71 9.17 -2.61
N ASN A 981 -3.20 8.73 -3.77
CA ASN A 981 -4.12 9.53 -4.59
C ASN A 981 -5.44 9.83 -3.85
N ILE A 982 -6.02 8.83 -3.16
CA ILE A 982 -7.20 9.03 -2.31
C ILE A 982 -6.88 9.99 -1.17
N GLN A 983 -5.71 9.87 -0.54
CA GLN A 983 -5.26 10.78 0.50
C GLN A 983 -5.24 12.23 -0.03
N GLU A 984 -4.49 12.49 -1.11
CA GLU A 984 -4.26 13.83 -1.65
C GLU A 984 -5.53 14.46 -2.26
N LYS A 985 -6.37 13.68 -2.95
CA LYS A 985 -7.47 14.20 -3.78
C LYS A 985 -8.86 14.00 -3.20
N VAL A 986 -9.01 13.19 -2.16
CA VAL A 986 -10.31 12.94 -1.51
C VAL A 986 -10.24 13.29 -0.03
N THR A 987 -9.32 12.70 0.72
CA THR A 987 -9.18 12.89 2.18
C THR A 987 -8.75 14.31 2.54
N ASP A 988 -7.69 14.84 1.91
CA ASP A 988 -7.16 16.17 2.22
C ASP A 988 -8.13 17.26 1.75
N VAL A 989 -8.70 17.08 0.55
CA VAL A 989 -9.80 17.94 0.02
C VAL A 989 -10.99 17.97 0.99
N PHE A 990 -11.34 16.82 1.56
CA PHE A 990 -12.39 16.69 2.54
C PHE A 990 -12.06 17.38 3.88
N ALA A 991 -10.83 17.25 4.35
CA ALA A 991 -10.37 17.89 5.58
C ALA A 991 -10.56 19.42 5.48
N ASP A 992 -10.16 20.00 4.36
CA ASP A 992 -10.30 21.42 4.05
C ASP A 992 -11.76 21.85 3.79
N TYR A 993 -12.60 20.93 3.29
CA TYR A 993 -13.98 21.23 2.88
C TYR A 993 -14.82 21.88 3.99
N TRP A 994 -14.65 21.43 5.24
CA TRP A 994 -15.42 21.94 6.38
C TRP A 994 -15.00 23.32 6.84
N GLU A 995 -13.70 23.60 6.81
CA GLU A 995 -13.18 24.94 7.05
C GLU A 995 -13.74 25.89 5.99
N LYS A 996 -13.70 25.49 4.71
CA LYS A 996 -14.30 26.25 3.59
C LYS A 996 -15.81 26.48 3.77
N LEU A 997 -16.57 25.49 4.26
CA LEU A 997 -18.01 25.66 4.54
C LEU A 997 -18.26 26.81 5.52
N ASN A 998 -17.56 26.82 6.64
CA ASN A 998 -17.69 27.87 7.67
C ASN A 998 -17.21 29.23 7.14
N GLU A 999 -16.08 29.26 6.42
CA GLU A 999 -15.56 30.49 5.82
C GLU A 999 -16.53 31.10 4.80
N ILE A 1000 -17.11 30.29 3.92
CA ILE A 1000 -18.08 30.74 2.91
C ILE A 1000 -19.36 31.24 3.58
N ALA A 1001 -19.77 30.62 4.68
CA ALA A 1001 -20.91 31.10 5.46
C ALA A 1001 -20.66 32.49 6.09
N ALA A 1002 -19.42 32.79 6.51
CA ALA A 1002 -19.11 33.99 7.29
C ALA A 1002 -18.48 35.15 6.48
N ASN A 1003 -17.86 34.89 5.32
CA ASN A 1003 -17.03 35.87 4.62
C ASN A 1003 -17.79 36.94 3.81
N GLY A 1004 -19.12 36.79 3.66
CA GLY A 1004 -19.99 37.71 2.93
C GLY A 1004 -19.82 37.76 1.40
N LYS A 1005 -18.90 36.96 0.82
CA LYS A 1005 -18.65 36.89 -0.64
C LYS A 1005 -19.71 36.07 -1.39
N GLN A 1006 -20.44 35.20 -0.69
CA GLN A 1006 -21.53 34.37 -1.23
C GLN A 1006 -21.12 33.55 -2.47
N ASP A 1007 -19.92 32.96 -2.43
CA ASP A 1007 -19.37 32.14 -3.50
C ASP A 1007 -19.16 30.70 -3.04
N PHE A 1008 -19.92 29.76 -3.62
CA PHE A 1008 -19.78 28.33 -3.34
C PHE A 1008 -18.86 27.59 -4.35
N THR A 1009 -18.25 28.30 -5.31
CA THR A 1009 -17.37 27.70 -6.34
C THR A 1009 -16.23 26.86 -5.75
N PRO A 1010 -15.56 27.25 -4.65
CA PRO A 1010 -14.53 26.41 -4.02
C PRO A 1010 -15.06 25.03 -3.58
N LEU A 1011 -16.28 24.97 -3.03
CA LEU A 1011 -16.91 23.71 -2.62
C LEU A 1011 -17.22 22.83 -3.83
N VAL A 1012 -17.70 23.45 -4.91
CA VAL A 1012 -17.99 22.74 -6.17
C VAL A 1012 -16.70 22.18 -6.79
N HIS A 1013 -15.59 22.93 -6.72
CA HIS A 1013 -14.30 22.45 -7.18
C HIS A 1013 -13.83 21.23 -6.39
N ASP A 1014 -13.90 21.27 -5.06
CA ASP A 1014 -13.53 20.17 -4.18
C ASP A 1014 -14.36 18.90 -4.47
N LEU A 1015 -15.69 19.05 -4.62
CA LEU A 1015 -16.58 17.94 -5.00
C LEU A 1015 -16.21 17.35 -6.36
N HIS A 1016 -15.81 18.19 -7.32
CA HIS A 1016 -15.39 17.74 -8.64
C HIS A 1016 -14.08 16.94 -8.59
N VAL A 1017 -13.09 17.40 -7.83
CA VAL A 1017 -11.81 16.71 -7.65
C VAL A 1017 -12.03 15.34 -6.99
N ALA A 1018 -12.79 15.31 -5.88
CA ALA A 1018 -13.09 14.07 -5.18
C ALA A 1018 -13.87 13.08 -6.06
N LYS A 1019 -14.90 13.57 -6.77
CA LYS A 1019 -15.66 12.75 -7.73
C LYS A 1019 -14.74 12.13 -8.78
N SER A 1020 -13.93 12.96 -9.44
CA SER A 1020 -13.09 12.54 -10.55
C SER A 1020 -12.12 11.44 -10.13
N GLN A 1021 -11.56 11.53 -8.92
CA GLN A 1021 -10.68 10.50 -8.40
C GLN A 1021 -11.44 9.20 -8.06
N LEU A 1022 -12.61 9.28 -7.42
CA LEU A 1022 -13.44 8.11 -7.12
C LEU A 1022 -13.97 7.41 -8.38
N GLU A 1023 -14.25 8.15 -9.46
CA GLU A 1023 -14.63 7.60 -10.76
C GLU A 1023 -13.48 6.82 -11.41
N ILE A 1024 -12.23 7.29 -11.23
CA ILE A 1024 -11.03 6.61 -11.74
C ILE A 1024 -10.77 5.30 -10.99
N ASP A 1025 -10.89 5.34 -9.66
CA ASP A 1025 -10.47 4.23 -8.80
C ASP A 1025 -11.54 3.14 -8.63
N ILE A 1026 -12.83 3.51 -8.66
CA ILE A 1026 -13.94 2.62 -8.36
C ILE A 1026 -14.90 2.51 -9.55
N ASP A 1027 -15.91 3.38 -9.59
CA ASP A 1027 -16.94 3.43 -10.61
C ASP A 1027 -17.76 4.74 -10.51
N PRO A 1028 -18.43 5.17 -11.60
CA PRO A 1028 -19.26 6.36 -11.61
C PRO A 1028 -20.42 6.36 -10.62
N HIS A 1029 -21.06 5.21 -10.39
CA HIS A 1029 -22.24 5.13 -9.53
C HIS A 1029 -21.89 5.41 -8.07
N TYR A 1030 -20.79 4.85 -7.58
CA TYR A 1030 -20.30 5.11 -6.23
C TYR A 1030 -19.83 6.57 -6.06
N ALA A 1031 -19.13 7.12 -7.05
CA ALA A 1031 -18.70 8.52 -7.01
C ALA A 1031 -19.90 9.49 -6.96
N GLU A 1032 -20.95 9.21 -7.74
CA GLU A 1032 -22.21 9.96 -7.70
C GLU A 1032 -22.92 9.84 -6.33
N GLU A 1033 -22.92 8.66 -5.70
CA GLU A 1033 -23.46 8.46 -4.33
C GLU A 1033 -22.74 9.36 -3.33
N PHE A 1034 -21.41 9.33 -3.32
CA PHE A 1034 -20.59 10.08 -2.39
C PHE A 1034 -20.84 11.59 -2.50
N VAL A 1035 -20.78 12.11 -3.73
CA VAL A 1035 -21.00 13.53 -4.02
C VAL A 1035 -22.43 13.95 -3.68
N HIS A 1036 -23.44 13.12 -3.97
CA HIS A 1036 -24.83 13.40 -3.60
C HIS A 1036 -24.97 13.58 -2.09
N HIS A 1037 -24.34 12.72 -1.28
CA HIS A 1037 -24.37 12.84 0.17
C HIS A 1037 -23.61 14.06 0.71
N MET A 1038 -22.44 14.39 0.13
CA MET A 1038 -21.72 15.61 0.49
C MET A 1038 -22.51 16.89 0.13
N ALA A 1039 -23.16 16.88 -1.03
CA ALA A 1039 -24.06 17.97 -1.46
C ALA A 1039 -25.28 18.09 -0.54
N ALA A 1040 -25.85 16.97 -0.08
CA ALA A 1040 -26.93 16.93 0.89
C ALA A 1040 -26.55 17.57 2.23
N VAL A 1041 -25.35 17.28 2.76
CA VAL A 1041 -24.85 17.94 3.98
C VAL A 1041 -24.63 19.42 3.75
N THR A 1042 -24.01 19.79 2.62
CA THR A 1042 -23.76 21.20 2.26
C THR A 1042 -25.05 22.00 2.20
N MET A 1043 -26.05 21.49 1.49
CA MET A 1043 -27.37 22.12 1.42
C MET A 1043 -28.00 22.24 2.80
N SER A 1044 -28.00 21.16 3.59
CA SER A 1044 -28.57 21.15 4.94
C SER A 1044 -27.89 22.13 5.89
N TYR A 1045 -26.57 22.32 5.73
CA TYR A 1045 -25.79 23.26 6.53
C TYR A 1045 -26.24 24.71 6.29
N PHE A 1046 -26.34 25.12 5.02
CA PHE A 1046 -26.72 26.49 4.66
C PHE A 1046 -28.22 26.77 4.70
N LYS A 1047 -29.07 25.75 4.55
CA LYS A 1047 -30.50 25.94 4.31
C LYS A 1047 -31.22 26.62 5.47
N LYS A 1048 -31.96 27.67 5.13
CA LYS A 1048 -32.76 28.47 6.05
C LYS A 1048 -34.07 27.78 6.44
N ASP A 1049 -34.45 27.89 7.70
CA ASP A 1049 -35.73 27.44 8.24
C ASP A 1049 -36.91 27.96 7.44
N THR A 1050 -37.92 27.11 7.28
CA THR A 1050 -39.14 27.46 6.55
C THR A 1050 -39.92 28.56 7.28
N VAL A 1051 -39.94 28.51 8.62
CA VAL A 1051 -40.63 29.52 9.45
C VAL A 1051 -39.94 30.88 9.37
N ALA A 1052 -38.61 30.92 9.26
CA ALA A 1052 -37.86 32.18 9.12
C ALA A 1052 -37.98 32.81 7.73
N ARG A 1053 -38.53 32.08 6.75
CA ARG A 1053 -38.77 32.56 5.38
C ARG A 1053 -40.17 33.13 5.18
N ASN A 1054 -41.13 32.81 6.05
CA ASN A 1054 -42.49 33.32 5.96
C ASN A 1054 -42.57 34.80 6.40
N TRP A 1055 -43.20 35.64 5.58
CA TRP A 1055 -43.30 37.09 5.80
C TRP A 1055 -43.97 37.49 7.13
N LEU A 1056 -44.93 36.70 7.63
CA LEU A 1056 -45.62 36.95 8.91
C LEU A 1056 -44.69 36.79 10.11
N THR A 1057 -43.76 35.83 10.02
CA THR A 1057 -42.86 35.44 11.11
C THR A 1057 -41.47 36.06 10.97
N LYS A 1058 -41.10 36.51 9.76
CA LYS A 1058 -39.81 37.15 9.42
C LYS A 1058 -39.40 38.30 10.35
N PRO A 1059 -40.30 39.21 10.79
CA PRO A 1059 -39.95 40.27 11.74
C PRO A 1059 -39.57 39.71 13.13
N PHE A 1060 -40.16 38.57 13.52
CA PHE A 1060 -39.94 37.93 14.83
C PHE A 1060 -38.75 36.95 14.84
N THR A 1061 -38.19 36.63 13.67
CA THR A 1061 -37.02 35.76 13.51
C THR A 1061 -35.73 36.52 13.18
N TYR A 1062 -35.77 37.85 13.17
CA TYR A 1062 -34.60 38.71 12.96
C TYR A 1062 -33.60 38.54 14.11
N ASN A 1063 -32.29 38.42 13.80
CA ASN A 1063 -31.20 38.08 14.73
C ASN A 1063 -31.29 36.73 15.45
N ARG A 1064 -32.24 35.85 15.08
CA ARG A 1064 -32.25 34.46 15.56
C ARG A 1064 -31.44 33.57 14.63
N LYS A 1065 -30.97 32.45 15.17
CA LYS A 1065 -30.33 31.39 14.39
C LYS A 1065 -31.42 30.61 13.67
N ASN A 1066 -31.37 30.59 12.33
CA ASN A 1066 -32.41 29.99 11.50
C ASN A 1066 -31.85 28.95 10.52
N SER A 1067 -30.63 28.48 10.76
CA SER A 1067 -29.90 27.52 9.91
C SER A 1067 -28.82 26.84 10.76
N LEU A 1068 -28.29 25.71 10.28
CA LEU A 1068 -27.13 25.09 10.93
C LEU A 1068 -25.90 26.00 10.83
N ALA A 1069 -25.68 26.68 9.71
CA ALA A 1069 -24.60 27.67 9.57
C ALA A 1069 -24.65 28.75 10.66
N ALA A 1070 -25.84 29.30 10.97
CA ALA A 1070 -26.01 30.29 12.03
C ALA A 1070 -25.84 29.68 13.45
N GLU A 1071 -26.18 28.40 13.64
CA GLU A 1071 -25.92 27.69 14.89
C GLU A 1071 -24.43 27.57 15.19
N PHE A 1072 -23.66 27.14 14.20
CA PHE A 1072 -22.22 26.90 14.28
C PHE A 1072 -21.42 28.20 14.35
N ALA A 1073 -21.83 29.24 13.61
CA ALA A 1073 -21.25 30.58 13.72
C ALA A 1073 -21.54 31.26 15.07
N GLY A 1074 -22.46 30.72 15.88
CA GLY A 1074 -22.87 31.31 17.16
C GLY A 1074 -23.70 32.59 17.04
N THR A 1075 -24.02 33.04 15.82
CA THR A 1075 -24.75 34.26 15.52
C THR A 1075 -25.67 34.08 14.31
N GLY A 1076 -26.84 34.73 14.32
CA GLY A 1076 -27.72 34.84 13.16
C GLY A 1076 -27.39 36.03 12.24
N ARG A 1077 -26.38 36.85 12.58
CA ARG A 1077 -26.00 38.06 11.83
C ARG A 1077 -24.69 37.85 11.09
N GLY A 1078 -24.66 38.18 9.80
CA GLY A 1078 -23.46 38.07 8.96
C GLY A 1078 -23.21 36.67 8.41
N VAL A 1079 -24.17 35.75 8.58
CA VAL A 1079 -24.10 34.38 8.04
C VAL A 1079 -24.92 34.30 6.76
N TRP A 1080 -24.35 33.71 5.72
CA TRP A 1080 -25.08 33.41 4.49
C TRP A 1080 -25.99 32.20 4.71
N GLU A 1081 -27.30 32.41 4.61
CA GLU A 1081 -28.31 31.34 4.72
C GLU A 1081 -28.99 31.17 3.35
N TRP A 1082 -29.10 29.92 2.88
CA TRP A 1082 -29.65 29.60 1.56
C TRP A 1082 -31.17 29.50 1.58
N GLY A 1083 -31.81 30.19 0.62
CA GLY A 1083 -33.20 29.96 0.22
C GLY A 1083 -33.35 28.78 -0.74
N VAL A 1084 -34.57 28.52 -1.24
CA VAL A 1084 -34.79 27.41 -2.20
C VAL A 1084 -34.05 27.64 -3.52
N LYS A 1085 -33.96 28.90 -3.96
CA LYS A 1085 -33.26 29.27 -5.20
C LYS A 1085 -31.75 29.05 -5.13
N ASP A 1086 -31.12 29.37 -3.99
CA ASP A 1086 -29.67 29.17 -3.81
C ASP A 1086 -29.33 27.67 -3.83
N CYS A 1087 -30.17 26.86 -3.17
CA CYS A 1087 -30.11 25.40 -3.25
C CYS A 1087 -30.25 24.89 -4.70
N ASP A 1088 -31.21 25.39 -5.47
CA ASP A 1088 -31.39 24.98 -6.88
C ASP A 1088 -30.21 25.43 -7.76
N GLN A 1089 -29.66 26.63 -7.53
CA GLN A 1089 -28.49 27.15 -8.23
C GLN A 1089 -27.24 26.31 -7.96
N PHE A 1090 -27.04 25.88 -6.71
CA PHE A 1090 -25.98 24.95 -6.35
C PHE A 1090 -26.12 23.62 -7.11
N ILE A 1091 -27.31 23.02 -7.09
CA ILE A 1091 -27.58 21.76 -7.81
C ILE A 1091 -27.41 21.93 -9.33
N TYR A 1092 -27.90 23.02 -9.90
CA TYR A 1092 -27.73 23.34 -11.31
C TYR A 1092 -26.25 23.46 -11.68
N THR A 1093 -25.42 24.04 -10.80
CA THR A 1093 -23.98 24.13 -11.02
C THR A 1093 -23.34 22.73 -11.03
N LEU A 1094 -23.72 21.86 -10.08
CA LEU A 1094 -23.26 20.46 -10.07
C LEU A 1094 -23.66 19.71 -11.34
N GLU A 1095 -24.87 19.94 -11.86
CA GLU A 1095 -25.34 19.35 -13.12
C GLU A 1095 -24.58 19.90 -14.33
N SER A 1096 -24.33 21.20 -14.37
CA SER A 1096 -23.63 21.86 -15.49
C SER A 1096 -22.19 21.40 -15.66
N LEU A 1097 -21.54 21.02 -14.55
CA LEU A 1097 -20.18 20.49 -14.51
C LEU A 1097 -20.13 18.96 -14.56
N ASN A 1098 -21.27 18.30 -14.78
CA ASN A 1098 -21.39 16.83 -14.78
C ASN A 1098 -20.84 16.18 -13.49
N ILE A 1099 -20.99 16.88 -12.36
CA ILE A 1099 -20.67 16.40 -11.02
C ILE A 1099 -21.83 15.51 -10.51
N LEU A 1100 -23.07 15.88 -10.82
CA LEU A 1100 -24.22 15.00 -10.64
C LEU A 1100 -25.03 14.92 -11.95
N PRO A 1101 -25.53 13.73 -12.33
CA PRO A 1101 -26.40 13.61 -13.48
C PRO A 1101 -27.72 14.32 -13.22
N LYS A 1102 -28.20 15.03 -14.25
CA LYS A 1102 -29.49 15.74 -14.21
C LYS A 1102 -30.68 14.77 -14.18
N ASP A 1103 -30.64 13.77 -15.06
CA ASP A 1103 -31.73 12.82 -15.26
C ASP A 1103 -31.30 11.38 -14.88
N PRO A 1104 -32.22 10.57 -14.33
CA PRO A 1104 -31.93 9.20 -13.92
C PRO A 1104 -31.86 8.21 -15.09
N PHE A 1105 -32.10 8.67 -16.32
CA PHE A 1105 -32.16 7.83 -17.51
C PHE A 1105 -31.08 8.28 -18.50
N GLU A 1106 -30.22 7.35 -18.88
CA GLU A 1106 -29.10 7.64 -19.77
C GLU A 1106 -29.51 7.37 -21.22
N ALA A 1107 -29.12 8.29 -22.12
CA ALA A 1107 -29.36 8.13 -23.55
C ALA A 1107 -28.41 7.06 -24.11
N GLY A 1108 -28.97 5.97 -24.65
CA GLY A 1108 -28.20 4.87 -25.24
C GLY A 1108 -28.05 3.63 -24.37
N VAL A 1109 -28.46 3.66 -23.10
CA VAL A 1109 -28.53 2.47 -22.24
C VAL A 1109 -29.88 1.75 -22.45
N PRO A 1110 -29.91 0.42 -22.70
CA PRO A 1110 -31.16 -0.32 -22.86
C PRO A 1110 -32.01 -0.26 -21.59
N PRO A 1111 -33.31 0.06 -21.66
CA PRO A 1111 -34.16 0.20 -20.49
C PRO A 1111 -34.38 -1.14 -19.79
N LYS A 1112 -34.06 -1.21 -18.49
CA LYS A 1112 -34.46 -2.31 -17.60
C LYS A 1112 -35.82 -1.99 -17.01
N TYR A 1113 -36.73 -2.97 -16.92
CA TYR A 1113 -38.09 -2.77 -16.37
C TYR A 1113 -38.31 -3.64 -15.13
N LYS A 1114 -38.99 -3.07 -14.13
CA LYS A 1114 -39.52 -3.80 -12.98
C LYS A 1114 -41.04 -3.76 -13.00
N MET A 1115 -41.65 -4.89 -12.70
CA MET A 1115 -43.09 -4.98 -12.49
C MET A 1115 -43.46 -4.36 -11.15
N GLU A 1116 -44.16 -3.23 -11.17
CA GLU A 1116 -44.70 -2.60 -9.96
C GLU A 1116 -46.22 -2.68 -9.92
N GLN A 1117 -46.73 -2.93 -8.72
CA GLN A 1117 -48.15 -3.03 -8.43
C GLN A 1117 -48.75 -1.63 -8.33
N ILE A 1118 -49.78 -1.32 -9.14
CA ILE A 1118 -50.42 0.00 -9.13
C ILE A 1118 -51.10 0.19 -7.77
N LYS A 1119 -50.77 1.28 -7.08
CA LYS A 1119 -51.33 1.64 -5.78
C LYS A 1119 -52.27 2.82 -5.92
N VAL A 1120 -53.53 2.66 -5.51
CA VAL A 1120 -54.53 3.74 -5.57
C VAL A 1120 -54.70 4.34 -4.16
N PRO A 1121 -54.59 5.67 -4.00
CA PRO A 1121 -54.81 6.31 -2.71
C PRO A 1121 -56.31 6.37 -2.38
N ILE A 1122 -56.69 5.96 -1.16
CA ILE A 1122 -58.04 6.18 -0.64
C ILE A 1122 -58.23 7.68 -0.38
N PRO A 1123 -59.26 8.36 -0.93
CA PRO A 1123 -59.42 9.81 -0.84
C PRO A 1123 -59.43 10.40 0.59
N LEU A 1124 -59.94 9.64 1.57
CA LEU A 1124 -60.09 10.09 2.96
C LEU A 1124 -58.90 9.75 3.88
N THR A 1125 -58.22 8.62 3.66
CA THR A 1125 -57.14 8.15 4.54
C THR A 1125 -55.76 8.29 3.91
N LYS A 1126 -55.68 8.59 2.60
CA LYS A 1126 -54.47 8.58 1.76
C LYS A 1126 -53.69 7.26 1.81
N LYS A 1127 -54.21 6.22 2.47
CA LYS A 1127 -53.63 4.87 2.47
C LYS A 1127 -53.70 4.32 1.06
N GLN A 1128 -52.57 3.79 0.60
CA GLN A 1128 -52.43 3.20 -0.72
C GLN A 1128 -52.90 1.74 -0.66
N ILE A 1129 -53.95 1.41 -1.40
CA ILE A 1129 -54.38 0.00 -1.57
C ILE A 1129 -53.68 -0.55 -2.82
N PRO A 1130 -52.99 -1.70 -2.75
CA PRO A 1130 -52.45 -2.36 -3.92
C PRO A 1130 -53.58 -2.88 -4.80
N THR A 1131 -53.56 -2.56 -6.08
CA THR A 1131 -54.49 -3.09 -7.07
C THR A 1131 -53.94 -4.40 -7.67
N PRO A 1132 -54.75 -5.24 -8.31
CA PRO A 1132 -54.27 -6.44 -9.01
C PRO A 1132 -53.47 -6.10 -10.28
N PHE A 1133 -53.52 -4.86 -10.76
CA PHE A 1133 -52.85 -4.42 -11.98
C PHE A 1133 -51.36 -4.14 -11.71
N LYS A 1134 -50.50 -4.75 -12.52
CA LYS A 1134 -49.06 -4.51 -12.55
C LYS A 1134 -48.71 -3.75 -13.83
N HIS A 1135 -47.74 -2.87 -13.75
CA HIS A 1135 -47.20 -2.17 -14.91
C HIS A 1135 -45.68 -2.19 -14.89
N ASN A 1136 -45.10 -2.14 -16.08
CA ASN A 1136 -43.65 -2.09 -16.26
C ASN A 1136 -43.17 -0.66 -16.00
N VAL A 1137 -42.43 -0.47 -14.92
CA VAL A 1137 -41.75 0.78 -14.61
C VAL A 1137 -40.30 0.64 -15.04
N ARG A 1138 -39.81 1.57 -15.87
CA ARG A 1138 -38.38 1.61 -16.23
C ARG A 1138 -37.59 1.88 -14.95
N GLN A 1139 -36.66 0.98 -14.63
CA GLN A 1139 -35.70 1.19 -13.57
C GLN A 1139 -34.77 2.35 -13.95
N PRO A 1140 -34.43 3.25 -13.01
CA PRO A 1140 -33.46 4.30 -13.28
C PRO A 1140 -32.09 3.68 -13.62
N ASP A 1141 -31.42 4.23 -14.63
CA ASP A 1141 -30.05 3.84 -14.99
C ASP A 1141 -29.05 4.43 -13.98
N ARG A 1142 -29.39 5.59 -13.39
CA ARG A 1142 -28.63 6.25 -12.33
C ARG A 1142 -29.52 6.58 -11.14
N GLU A 1143 -29.14 6.13 -9.95
CA GLU A 1143 -29.91 6.36 -8.73
C GLU A 1143 -29.68 7.78 -8.16
N TRP A 1144 -28.43 8.26 -8.19
CA TRP A 1144 -27.98 9.47 -7.51
C TRP A 1144 -27.95 10.65 -8.49
N THR A 1145 -29.01 11.45 -8.47
CA THR A 1145 -29.21 12.53 -9.45
C THR A 1145 -29.50 13.87 -8.77
N GLY A 1146 -29.25 14.97 -9.48
CA GLY A 1146 -29.67 16.30 -9.02
C GLY A 1146 -31.19 16.40 -8.81
N LYS A 1147 -31.98 15.64 -9.58
CA LYS A 1147 -33.43 15.52 -9.37
C LYS A 1147 -33.80 14.85 -8.04
N LYS A 1148 -33.10 13.77 -7.65
CA LYS A 1148 -33.29 13.11 -6.35
C LYS A 1148 -32.94 14.07 -5.21
N LEU A 1149 -31.80 14.75 -5.31
CA LEU A 1149 -31.34 15.74 -4.33
C LEU A 1149 -32.36 16.88 -4.13
N ARG A 1150 -32.92 17.43 -5.21
CA ARG A 1150 -33.99 18.45 -5.13
C ARG A 1150 -35.25 17.97 -4.40
N ASN A 1151 -35.62 16.70 -4.57
CA ASN A 1151 -36.82 16.13 -3.98
C ASN A 1151 -36.65 15.85 -2.49
N GLU A 1152 -35.49 15.30 -2.10
CA GLU A 1152 -35.20 14.92 -0.72
C GLU A 1152 -34.92 16.15 0.17
N PHE A 1153 -34.19 17.14 -0.35
CA PHE A 1153 -33.74 18.30 0.43
C PHE A 1153 -34.51 19.58 0.09
N GLY A 1154 -35.67 19.49 -0.53
CA GLY A 1154 -36.64 20.59 -0.62
C GLY A 1154 -36.25 21.75 -1.54
N ALA A 1155 -35.71 21.43 -2.72
CA ALA A 1155 -35.36 22.39 -3.79
C ALA A 1155 -36.15 22.15 -5.09
N SER A 1156 -37.17 21.29 -5.07
CA SER A 1156 -38.02 21.05 -6.26
C SER A 1156 -38.84 22.28 -6.67
N GLN A 1157 -39.29 22.31 -7.93
CA GLN A 1157 -40.16 23.38 -8.46
C GLN A 1157 -41.38 23.66 -7.57
N LYS A 1158 -41.94 22.62 -6.93
CA LYS A 1158 -43.04 22.79 -5.97
C LYS A 1158 -42.64 23.68 -4.80
N HIS A 1159 -41.45 23.51 -4.24
CA HIS A 1159 -40.93 24.34 -3.15
C HIS A 1159 -40.64 25.77 -3.62
N ILE A 1160 -40.10 25.94 -4.83
CA ILE A 1160 -39.87 27.27 -5.43
C ILE A 1160 -41.19 28.01 -5.62
N ILE A 1161 -42.23 27.33 -6.12
CA ILE A 1161 -43.58 27.91 -6.30
C ILE A 1161 -44.19 28.27 -4.94
N ILE A 1162 -44.10 27.40 -3.94
CA ILE A 1162 -44.62 27.68 -2.60
C ILE A 1162 -43.92 28.90 -1.98
N GLU A 1163 -42.59 29.01 -2.09
CA GLU A 1163 -41.83 30.15 -1.58
C GLU A 1163 -42.18 31.45 -2.33
N THR A 1164 -42.33 31.36 -3.65
CA THR A 1164 -42.77 32.47 -4.51
C THR A 1164 -44.18 32.94 -4.12
N LEU A 1165 -45.12 32.02 -3.91
CA LEU A 1165 -46.47 32.34 -3.45
C LEU A 1165 -46.44 32.98 -2.05
N GLN A 1166 -45.67 32.44 -1.11
CA GLN A 1166 -45.53 33.02 0.23
C GLN A 1166 -44.94 34.43 0.22
N TYR A 1167 -44.14 34.77 -0.79
CA TYR A 1167 -43.58 36.11 -0.97
C TYR A 1167 -44.56 37.09 -1.64
N TYR A 1168 -45.26 36.67 -2.71
CA TYR A 1168 -46.10 37.57 -3.52
C TYR A 1168 -47.57 37.63 -3.10
N VAL A 1169 -48.16 36.54 -2.57
CA VAL A 1169 -49.56 36.54 -2.10
C VAL A 1169 -49.82 37.62 -1.05
N PRO A 1170 -48.92 37.91 -0.08
CA PRO A 1170 -49.12 38.99 0.88
C PRO A 1170 -49.08 40.37 0.25
N ILE A 1171 -48.18 40.60 -0.72
CA ILE A 1171 -48.10 41.85 -1.47
C ILE A 1171 -49.39 42.06 -2.26
N ALA A 1172 -49.89 40.99 -2.90
CA ALA A 1172 -51.17 41.01 -3.59
C ALA A 1172 -52.34 41.24 -2.62
N LEU A 1173 -52.35 40.64 -1.42
CA LEU A 1173 -53.38 40.87 -0.41
C LEU A 1173 -53.33 42.29 0.17
N VAL A 1174 -52.14 42.83 0.44
CA VAL A 1174 -51.97 44.23 0.87
C VAL A 1174 -52.40 45.18 -0.24
N TYR A 1175 -52.07 44.88 -1.49
CA TYR A 1175 -52.52 45.65 -2.65
C TYR A 1175 -54.04 45.58 -2.80
N ILE A 1176 -54.66 44.40 -2.68
CA ILE A 1176 -56.12 44.22 -2.72
C ILE A 1176 -56.77 44.95 -1.54
N MET A 1177 -56.24 44.85 -0.33
CA MET A 1177 -56.74 45.58 0.84
C MET A 1177 -56.56 47.09 0.67
N TRP A 1178 -55.45 47.54 0.09
CA TRP A 1178 -55.22 48.96 -0.24
C TRP A 1178 -56.21 49.45 -1.29
N GLN A 1179 -56.46 48.67 -2.34
CA GLN A 1179 -57.47 48.96 -3.37
C GLN A 1179 -58.88 48.96 -2.77
N TYR A 1180 -59.20 48.03 -1.87
CA TYR A 1180 -60.46 48.01 -1.13
C TYR A 1180 -60.60 49.20 -0.18
N SER A 1181 -59.53 49.59 0.50
CA SER A 1181 -59.51 50.78 1.37
C SER A 1181 -59.62 52.07 0.56
N LEU A 1182 -58.93 52.17 -0.58
CA LEU A 1182 -59.07 53.30 -1.52
C LEU A 1182 -60.51 53.39 -2.03
N LYS A 1183 -61.08 52.27 -2.50
CA LYS A 1183 -62.46 52.22 -2.96
C LYS A 1183 -63.45 52.52 -1.85
N ALA A 1184 -63.24 52.02 -0.64
CA ALA A 1184 -64.06 52.35 0.53
C ALA A 1184 -63.89 53.83 0.95
N MET A 1185 -62.72 54.44 0.71
CA MET A 1185 -62.50 55.87 0.91
C MET A 1185 -63.14 56.72 -0.20
N GLU A 1186 -63.14 56.25 -1.45
CA GLU A 1186 -63.88 56.86 -2.57
C GLU A 1186 -65.39 56.81 -2.29
N ASP A 1187 -65.92 55.64 -1.93
CA ASP A 1187 -67.33 55.42 -1.55
C ASP A 1187 -67.71 56.22 -0.28
N ALA A 1188 -66.79 56.39 0.68
CA ALA A 1188 -67.01 57.21 1.89
C ALA A 1188 -66.80 58.71 1.66
N SER A 1189 -66.06 59.10 0.62
CA SER A 1189 -65.84 60.51 0.24
C SER A 1189 -67.01 61.11 -0.52
N GLY A 1190 -67.98 60.28 -0.93
CA GLY A 1190 -69.29 60.73 -1.40
C GLY A 1190 -69.22 61.71 -2.56
N ASP A 1191 -68.96 61.20 -3.75
CA ASP A 1191 -69.39 61.83 -5.01
C ASP A 1191 -70.38 60.87 -5.70
N GLU A 1192 -71.61 60.82 -5.19
CA GLU A 1192 -72.82 60.52 -5.97
C GLU A 1192 -73.77 61.70 -5.76
N ASP A 1193 -73.84 62.58 -6.76
CA ASP A 1193 -74.73 63.75 -6.95
C ASP A 1193 -74.79 64.86 -5.87
#